data_AF-A0A1F6MVJ9-F1
#
_entry.id   AF-A0A1F6MVJ9-F1
#
_cell.length_a   1.000
_cell.length_b   1.000
_cell.length_c   1.000
_cell.angle_alpha   90.00
_cell.angle_beta   90.00
_cell.angle_gamma   90.00
#
_symmetry.space_group_name_H-M   'P 1'
#
loop_
_entity.id
_entity.type
_entity.pdbx_description
1 polymer ?
#
loop_
_entity_poly.entity_id
_entity_poly.type
_entity_poly.pdbx_seq_one_letter_code
_entity_poly.pdbx_strand_id
1 'polypeptide(L)'
;MLPRILHNLRAGKSAKVLLVLFLAAFLFAGAAVYAQGELNFGLQPVEQNIGLASTDIRIIIARIIRAVLGLLGVIAVVIMIYAGYTIMTAGGDEEKVVYGKKIMINGVIGLAIILSSLAIVQYVLNALGQATGMFGSDSTSKPKIETFAGSGALGKIIKDHYPEKDQIGVKRNTKIVVTFAEPIEPASIISNDNNTCWGEKGLPVVCDDNNKTPYYGDCIASKPEDPAWQFGWEKDCDHLLTGNVEIFASELEEKKLTPAAAMTVYEDGDAKNTYTFVFKPFEPIGDSLQDVWYTVWLTNDIKKKNDSIKKLEDKVGAFDGQHYKYYTWNFQTDTTFDFDPPFIKSTYPEIKGVIPRNTIIQINFSEAMDPTMVQGLLKKDGDFTNTIFGSTAVSGEWKLSNGYATAEFVPNEECGENSCGDTMYCLQINCKFTDKNCKEDLTILSRTGSLIDKKTFEANPFSGIMDMSGNALDGDEDNIPDGQPNGGIKGVDGDLHLIGEPEKAPDNYWWDFTVKNEIDRKSPYVNKVAPGLDAGGVGKNAFTQITFSRPMWIYTLDSIGLEEHPEANVEGKWIDFWFYRRSETKGDKTYAELKHREYGANGVDYFYFPKIPSAVKSLNQTCLYPGYGPMMENAGESPECLITEYNDDGAPLVIPDTCVKVIADSANDSAKDTGCVQTNDKAVNIFQPDVAKCVEFQKSISQ
;
A
#
# COMPACT_ATOMS: atom_id res chain seq x y z
N MET A 1 16.83 24.15 -46.19
CA MET A 1 15.64 23.86 -47.03
C MET A 1 14.57 24.97 -47.01
N LEU A 2 14.50 25.82 -45.97
CA LEU A 2 13.51 26.92 -45.87
C LEU A 2 13.50 27.99 -47.00
N PRO A 3 14.62 28.39 -47.64
CA PRO A 3 14.58 29.49 -48.61
C PRO A 3 13.89 29.15 -49.94
N ARG A 4 13.77 27.85 -50.27
CA ARG A 4 13.18 27.39 -51.54
C ARG A 4 11.66 27.26 -51.51
N ILE A 5 11.05 27.20 -50.32
CA ILE A 5 9.59 27.05 -50.17
C ILE A 5 8.87 28.40 -50.31
N LEU A 6 9.52 29.51 -49.93
CA LEU A 6 8.93 30.86 -49.99
C LEU A 6 8.85 31.44 -51.42
N HIS A 7 9.66 30.95 -52.36
CA HIS A 7 9.74 31.53 -53.71
C HIS A 7 8.59 31.07 -54.64
N ASN A 8 7.92 29.95 -54.34
CA ASN A 8 6.88 29.37 -55.23
C ASN A 8 5.43 29.65 -54.81
N LEU A 9 5.19 30.44 -53.76
CA LEU A 9 3.84 30.86 -53.38
C LEU A 9 3.38 32.05 -54.24
N ARG A 10 2.75 31.75 -55.39
CA ARG A 10 1.84 32.69 -56.09
C ARG A 10 0.52 32.82 -55.31
N ALA A 11 0.61 33.22 -54.04
CA ALA A 11 -0.54 33.61 -53.25
C ALA A 11 -0.80 35.12 -53.46
N GLY A 12 -2.05 35.49 -53.75
CA GLY A 12 -2.47 36.88 -53.94
C GLY A 12 -2.09 37.75 -52.75
N LYS A 13 -1.85 39.05 -52.97
CA LYS A 13 -1.34 40.01 -51.96
C LYS A 13 -2.09 39.93 -50.62
N SER A 14 -3.39 39.63 -50.64
CA SER A 14 -4.26 39.45 -49.47
C SER A 14 -3.86 38.30 -48.54
N ALA A 15 -3.41 37.16 -49.09
CA ALA A 15 -3.05 35.97 -48.31
C ALA A 15 -1.70 36.13 -47.59
N LYS A 16 -0.76 36.87 -48.19
CA LYS A 16 0.53 37.20 -47.55
C LYS A 16 0.34 38.18 -46.39
N VAL A 17 -0.60 39.12 -46.52
CA VAL A 17 -0.94 40.08 -45.46
C VAL A 17 -1.66 39.39 -44.31
N LEU A 18 -2.57 38.45 -44.58
CA LEU A 18 -3.23 37.66 -43.53
C LEU A 18 -2.27 36.77 -42.75
N LEU A 19 -1.32 36.12 -43.42
CA LEU A 19 -0.32 35.27 -42.75
C LEU A 19 0.60 36.08 -41.83
N VAL A 20 1.02 37.27 -42.28
CA VAL A 20 1.86 38.19 -41.48
C VAL A 20 1.09 38.79 -40.31
N LEU A 21 -0.19 39.14 -40.49
CA LEU A 21 -1.06 39.61 -39.42
C LEU A 21 -1.37 38.51 -38.39
N PHE A 22 -1.52 37.26 -38.82
CA PHE A 22 -1.74 36.12 -37.91
C PHE A 22 -0.49 35.78 -37.10
N LEU A 23 0.70 35.83 -37.71
CA LEU A 23 1.98 35.71 -36.99
C LEU A 23 2.23 36.88 -36.03
N ALA A 24 1.88 38.11 -36.42
CA ALA A 24 2.03 39.29 -35.57
C ALA A 24 1.04 39.28 -34.39
N ALA A 25 -0.19 38.81 -34.60
CA ALA A 25 -1.18 38.61 -33.54
C ALA A 25 -0.76 37.52 -32.54
N PHE A 26 -0.06 36.48 -33.01
CA PHE A 26 0.48 35.40 -32.16
C PHE A 26 1.71 35.83 -31.34
N LEU A 27 2.49 36.81 -31.84
CA LEU A 27 3.62 37.41 -31.11
C LEU A 27 3.19 38.45 -30.06
N PHE A 28 1.99 39.05 -30.21
CA PHE A 28 1.46 40.07 -29.30
C PHE A 28 0.40 39.57 -28.32
N ALA A 29 -0.29 38.46 -28.63
CA ALA A 29 -1.17 37.79 -27.67
C ALA A 29 -0.33 36.84 -26.81
N GLY A 30 0.11 37.33 -25.64
CA GLY A 30 0.64 36.47 -24.58
C GLY A 30 -0.46 35.53 -24.06
N ALA A 31 -0.79 34.49 -24.82
CA ALA A 31 -1.69 33.45 -24.37
C ALA A 31 -0.88 32.51 -23.46
N ALA A 32 -1.33 32.40 -22.21
CA ALA A 32 -0.99 31.29 -21.35
C ALA A 32 -1.27 29.99 -22.12
N VAL A 33 -0.20 29.27 -22.47
CA VAL A 33 -0.29 27.94 -23.06
C VAL A 33 -0.62 26.99 -21.91
N TYR A 34 -1.89 26.61 -21.79
CA TYR A 34 -2.32 25.51 -20.92
C TYR A 34 -2.04 24.18 -21.62
N ALA A 35 -0.79 23.75 -21.62
CA ALA A 35 -0.43 22.35 -21.78
C ALA A 35 0.12 21.90 -20.41
N GLN A 36 -0.66 21.08 -19.70
CA GLN A 36 -0.31 20.51 -18.41
C GLN A 36 0.98 19.67 -18.51
N GLY A 37 1.80 19.78 -17.47
CA GLY A 37 3.07 19.06 -17.30
C GLY A 37 4.23 20.02 -17.15
N GLU A 38 4.60 20.34 -15.90
CA GLU A 38 5.85 21.04 -15.60
C GLU A 38 7.02 20.16 -16.04
N LEU A 39 7.49 20.31 -17.28
CA LEU A 39 8.72 19.66 -17.75
C LEU A 39 9.91 20.30 -17.03
N ASN A 40 10.24 19.76 -15.87
CA ASN A 40 11.37 20.16 -15.06
C ASN A 40 12.59 19.33 -15.52
N PHE A 41 13.53 19.96 -16.23
CA PHE A 41 14.76 19.34 -16.73
C PHE A 41 15.80 19.12 -15.61
N GLY A 42 15.36 18.88 -14.36
CA GLY A 42 16.24 18.81 -13.19
C GLY A 42 16.99 20.11 -12.91
N LEU A 43 16.36 21.27 -13.17
CA LEU A 43 16.98 22.58 -12.94
C LEU A 43 16.27 23.30 -11.79
N GLN A 44 16.67 23.00 -10.55
CA GLN A 44 16.33 23.85 -9.42
C GLN A 44 17.30 25.04 -9.38
N PRO A 45 16.82 26.29 -9.23
CA PRO A 45 17.69 27.41 -8.96
C PRO A 45 18.35 27.19 -7.60
N VAL A 46 19.68 27.19 -7.57
CA VAL A 46 20.44 27.18 -6.31
C VAL A 46 20.13 28.49 -5.59
N GLU A 47 19.23 28.46 -4.61
CA GLU A 47 18.98 29.57 -3.71
C GLU A 47 20.12 29.66 -2.69
N GLN A 48 21.26 30.19 -3.13
CA GLN A 48 22.18 30.87 -2.23
C GLN A 48 22.33 32.31 -2.68
N ASN A 49 21.94 33.20 -1.77
CA ASN A 49 22.03 34.65 -1.89
C ASN A 49 23.43 35.10 -2.34
N ILE A 50 23.59 35.34 -3.64
CA ILE A 50 24.61 36.24 -4.17
C ILE A 50 23.96 37.09 -5.23
N GLY A 51 23.73 38.36 -4.90
CA GLY A 51 23.14 39.33 -5.80
C GLY A 51 24.02 39.56 -7.02
N LEU A 52 23.61 39.02 -8.16
CA LEU A 52 23.71 39.59 -9.51
C LEU A 52 22.91 38.67 -10.46
N ALA A 53 21.91 39.23 -11.15
CA ALA A 53 20.99 38.61 -12.13
C ALA A 53 21.31 37.16 -12.60
N SER A 54 20.86 36.14 -11.87
CA SER A 54 21.21 34.73 -12.09
C SER A 54 20.01 33.88 -12.55
N THR A 55 19.46 34.16 -13.74
CA THR A 55 18.68 33.10 -14.41
C THR A 55 19.66 32.12 -15.02
N ASP A 56 19.69 30.89 -14.51
CA ASP A 56 20.56 29.82 -15.00
C ASP A 56 20.41 29.66 -16.53
N ILE A 57 21.54 29.68 -17.25
CA ILE A 57 21.57 29.57 -18.70
C ILE A 57 20.86 28.30 -19.21
N ARG A 58 20.83 27.24 -18.40
CA ARG A 58 20.13 25.99 -18.70
C ARG A 58 18.62 26.17 -18.68
N ILE A 59 18.10 27.00 -17.76
CA ILE A 59 16.67 27.36 -17.71
C ILE A 59 16.31 28.21 -18.93
N ILE A 60 17.20 29.12 -19.36
CA ILE A 60 17.01 29.91 -20.58
C ILE A 60 16.97 29.00 -21.82
N ILE A 61 17.89 28.03 -21.93
CA ILE A 61 17.92 27.06 -23.04
C ILE A 61 16.65 26.20 -23.04
N ALA A 62 16.21 25.71 -21.89
CA ALA A 62 14.98 24.91 -21.78
C ALA A 62 13.72 25.71 -22.17
N ARG A 63 13.68 27.02 -21.87
CA ARG A 63 12.61 27.93 -22.33
C ARG A 63 12.64 28.14 -23.84
N ILE A 64 13.83 28.29 -24.43
CA ILE A 64 13.99 28.45 -25.89
C ILE A 64 13.55 27.17 -26.62
N ILE A 65 13.97 25.99 -26.14
CA ILE A 65 13.59 24.70 -26.75
C ILE A 65 12.06 24.53 -26.71
N ARG A 66 11.41 24.82 -25.57
CA ARG A 66 9.94 24.79 -25.45
C ARG A 66 9.25 25.74 -26.42
N ALA A 67 9.76 26.97 -26.57
CA ALA A 67 9.20 27.94 -27.51
C ALA A 67 9.33 27.47 -28.97
N VAL A 68 10.47 26.87 -29.34
CA VAL A 68 10.70 26.34 -30.70
C VAL A 68 9.83 25.12 -30.98
N LEU A 69 9.70 24.19 -30.03
CA LEU A 69 8.84 23.01 -30.19
C LEU A 69 7.36 23.38 -30.29
N GLY A 70 6.90 24.35 -29.48
CA GLY A 70 5.55 24.90 -29.60
C GLY A 70 5.30 25.50 -30.99
N LEU A 71 6.24 26.29 -31.51
CA LEU A 71 6.15 26.86 -32.86
C LEU A 71 6.08 25.78 -33.94
N LEU A 72 6.90 24.73 -33.84
CA LEU A 72 6.90 23.62 -34.80
C LEU A 72 5.58 22.82 -34.76
N GLY A 73 5.01 22.61 -33.58
CA GLY A 73 3.70 21.96 -33.41
C GLY A 73 2.58 22.75 -34.10
N VAL A 74 2.54 24.07 -33.91
CA VAL A 74 1.57 24.94 -34.60
C VAL A 74 1.75 24.90 -36.12
N ILE A 75 2.98 24.94 -36.61
CA ILE A 75 3.27 24.81 -38.04
C ILE A 75 2.77 23.46 -38.59
N ALA A 76 2.98 22.37 -37.86
CA ALA A 76 2.49 21.05 -38.25
C ALA A 76 0.95 21.04 -38.38
N VAL A 77 0.23 21.64 -37.45
CA VAL A 77 -1.25 21.76 -37.51
C VAL A 77 -1.68 22.58 -38.73
N VAL A 78 -1.01 23.69 -39.04
CA VAL A 78 -1.32 24.51 -40.22
C VAL A 78 -1.12 23.73 -41.53
N ILE A 79 -0.05 22.93 -41.61
CA ILE A 79 0.21 22.06 -42.78
C ILE A 79 -0.88 21.00 -42.93
N MET A 80 -1.35 20.41 -41.82
CA MET A 80 -2.43 19.43 -41.84
C MET A 80 -3.76 20.04 -42.30
N ILE A 81 -4.08 21.25 -41.83
CA ILE A 81 -5.27 22.00 -42.27
C ILE A 81 -5.18 22.33 -43.77
N TYR A 82 -4.01 22.74 -44.26
CA TYR A 82 -3.78 23.03 -45.68
C TYR A 82 -3.95 21.77 -46.55
N ALA A 83 -3.44 20.63 -46.09
CA ALA A 83 -3.63 19.34 -46.77
C ALA A 83 -5.11 18.97 -46.86
N GLY A 84 -5.86 19.12 -45.75
CA GLY A 84 -7.31 18.88 -45.71
C GLY A 84 -8.08 19.80 -46.65
N TYR A 85 -7.78 21.10 -46.62
CA TYR A 85 -8.41 22.08 -47.51
C TYR A 85 -8.18 21.76 -49.00
N THR A 86 -6.97 21.32 -49.35
CA THR A 86 -6.62 20.95 -50.74
C THR A 86 -7.42 19.74 -51.22
N ILE A 87 -7.70 18.78 -50.34
CA ILE A 87 -8.53 17.61 -50.66
C ILE A 87 -10.00 18.03 -50.80
N MET A 88 -10.51 18.85 -49.88
CA MET A 88 -11.92 19.29 -49.89
C MET A 88 -12.26 20.17 -51.09
N THR A 89 -11.28 20.91 -51.64
CA THR A 89 -11.47 21.79 -52.80
C THR A 89 -11.11 21.16 -54.14
N ALA A 90 -10.80 19.85 -54.17
CA ALA A 90 -10.37 19.17 -55.37
C ALA A 90 -11.46 19.05 -56.46
N GLY A 91 -12.75 19.08 -56.09
CA GLY A 91 -13.85 19.10 -57.07
C GLY A 91 -13.88 17.93 -58.06
N GLY A 92 -13.29 16.78 -57.70
CA GLY A 92 -13.15 15.61 -58.56
C GLY A 92 -11.81 15.49 -59.32
N ASP A 93 -10.90 16.45 -59.15
CA ASP A 93 -9.54 16.42 -59.70
C ASP A 93 -8.65 15.45 -58.88
N GLU A 94 -8.40 14.26 -59.42
CA GLU A 94 -7.64 13.20 -58.74
C GLU A 94 -6.20 13.62 -58.41
N GLU A 95 -5.57 14.47 -59.24
CA GLU A 95 -4.19 14.92 -58.99
C GLU A 95 -4.08 15.74 -57.71
N LYS A 96 -5.08 16.57 -57.42
CA LYS A 96 -5.12 17.40 -56.20
C LYS A 96 -5.37 16.57 -54.95
N VAL A 97 -6.18 15.52 -55.06
CA VAL A 97 -6.41 14.58 -53.96
C VAL A 97 -5.12 13.83 -53.61
N VAL A 98 -4.40 13.32 -54.63
CA VAL A 98 -3.10 12.65 -54.45
C VAL A 98 -2.07 13.60 -53.85
N TYR A 99 -2.03 14.85 -54.31
CA TYR A 99 -1.14 15.87 -53.78
C TYR A 99 -1.44 16.20 -52.30
N GLY A 100 -2.70 16.41 -51.94
CA GLY A 100 -3.11 16.67 -50.56
C GLY A 100 -2.78 15.52 -49.60
N LYS A 101 -3.03 14.28 -50.02
CA LYS A 101 -2.64 13.08 -49.24
C LYS A 101 -1.14 13.00 -49.00
N LYS A 102 -0.31 13.35 -50.00
CA LYS A 102 1.14 13.36 -49.86
C LYS A 102 1.63 14.39 -48.84
N ILE A 103 1.01 15.57 -48.79
CA ILE A 103 1.32 16.58 -47.77
C ILE A 103 0.95 16.07 -46.38
N MET A 104 -0.22 15.44 -46.24
CA MET A 104 -0.69 14.90 -44.96
C MET A 104 0.25 13.81 -44.42
N ILE A 105 0.65 12.86 -45.27
CA ILE A 105 1.60 11.79 -44.89
C ILE A 105 2.94 12.38 -44.42
N ASN A 106 3.49 13.34 -45.16
CA ASN A 106 4.74 13.99 -44.78
C ASN A 106 4.62 14.81 -43.49
N GLY A 107 3.46 15.41 -43.24
CA GLY A 107 3.16 16.13 -41.99
C GLY A 107 3.15 15.19 -40.78
N VAL A 108 2.52 14.02 -40.90
CA VAL A 108 2.47 13.00 -39.85
C VAL A 108 3.86 12.44 -39.55
N ILE A 109 4.67 12.16 -40.58
CA ILE A 109 6.05 11.70 -40.40
C ILE A 109 6.89 12.77 -39.68
N GLY A 110 6.74 14.03 -40.05
CA GLY A 110 7.43 15.14 -39.37
C GLY A 110 7.04 15.26 -37.89
N LEU A 111 5.75 15.12 -37.57
CA LEU A 111 5.26 15.14 -36.20
C LEU A 111 5.80 13.95 -35.38
N ALA A 112 5.79 12.75 -35.96
CA ALA A 112 6.33 11.55 -35.31
C ALA A 112 7.81 11.73 -34.96
N ILE A 113 8.63 12.26 -35.86
CA ILE A 113 10.06 12.52 -35.61
C ILE A 113 10.26 13.50 -34.45
N ILE A 114 9.46 14.57 -34.38
CA ILE A 114 9.57 15.57 -33.31
C ILE A 114 9.23 14.94 -31.95
N LEU A 115 8.17 14.14 -31.88
CA LEU A 115 7.74 13.46 -30.65
C LEU A 115 8.76 12.39 -30.21
N SER A 116 9.27 11.59 -31.13
CA SER A 116 10.31 10.58 -30.85
C SER A 116 11.62 11.22 -30.40
N SER A 117 12.03 12.34 -31.00
CA SER A 117 13.25 13.05 -30.59
C SER A 117 13.17 13.55 -29.15
N LEU A 118 11.98 13.97 -28.69
CA LEU A 118 11.79 14.44 -27.32
C LEU A 118 11.89 13.29 -26.31
N ALA A 119 11.28 12.14 -26.61
CA ALA A 119 11.36 10.95 -25.78
C ALA A 119 12.80 10.44 -25.62
N ILE A 120 13.58 10.43 -26.72
CA ILE A 120 14.97 9.97 -26.69
C ILE A 120 15.84 10.90 -25.84
N VAL A 121 15.68 12.22 -25.96
CA VAL A 121 16.45 13.18 -25.16
C VAL A 121 16.15 13.02 -23.66
N GLN A 122 14.89 12.84 -23.30
CA GLN A 122 14.49 12.59 -21.91
C GLN A 122 15.09 11.30 -21.35
N TYR A 123 15.03 10.22 -22.13
CA TYR A 123 15.62 8.94 -21.76
C TYR A 123 17.14 9.06 -21.51
N VAL A 124 17.87 9.73 -22.39
CA VAL A 124 19.32 9.93 -22.25
C VAL A 124 19.66 10.79 -21.04
N LEU A 125 18.91 11.86 -20.78
CA LEU A 125 19.14 12.71 -19.61
C LEU A 125 18.87 11.99 -18.29
N ASN A 126 17.80 11.18 -18.22
CA ASN A 126 17.49 10.37 -17.05
C ASN A 126 18.58 9.30 -16.81
N ALA A 127 19.01 8.61 -17.87
CA ALA A 127 20.08 7.63 -17.79
C ALA A 127 21.43 8.24 -17.34
N LEU A 128 21.76 9.44 -17.82
CA LEU A 128 22.99 10.15 -17.43
C LEU A 128 22.93 10.72 -16.01
N GLY A 129 21.77 11.21 -15.57
CA GLY A 129 21.60 11.71 -14.21
C GLY A 129 21.63 10.60 -13.15
N GLN A 130 21.07 9.43 -13.47
CA GLN A 130 21.22 8.21 -12.64
C GLN A 130 22.69 7.76 -12.59
N ALA A 131 23.42 7.81 -13.71
CA ALA A 131 24.83 7.39 -13.76
C ALA A 131 25.81 8.35 -13.07
N THR A 132 25.42 9.61 -12.83
CA THR A 132 26.31 10.65 -12.27
C THR A 132 26.01 11.02 -10.81
N GLY A 133 24.95 10.44 -10.21
CA GLY A 133 24.56 10.73 -8.82
C GLY A 133 24.16 12.19 -8.58
N MET A 134 23.89 12.95 -9.66
CA MET A 134 23.61 14.39 -9.60
C MET A 134 22.16 14.69 -9.21
N PHE A 135 21.29 13.69 -9.19
CA PHE A 135 20.02 13.73 -8.48
C PHE A 135 20.27 13.31 -7.04
N GLY A 136 20.51 14.30 -6.17
CA GLY A 136 20.34 14.08 -4.73
C GLY A 136 18.91 13.62 -4.51
N SER A 137 18.75 12.51 -3.79
CA SER A 137 17.47 11.95 -3.38
C SER A 137 16.80 12.96 -2.44
N ASP A 138 16.07 13.90 -3.00
CA ASP A 138 15.16 14.75 -2.25
C ASP A 138 13.90 14.89 -3.09
N SER A 139 12.80 14.37 -2.55
CA SER A 139 11.52 14.11 -3.22
C SER A 139 11.48 12.87 -4.14
N THR A 140 11.94 11.71 -3.65
CA THR A 140 11.42 10.45 -4.18
C THR A 140 9.92 10.40 -3.88
N SER A 141 9.11 10.27 -4.93
CA SER A 141 7.78 9.69 -4.83
C SER A 141 7.93 8.36 -4.11
N LYS A 142 7.65 8.39 -2.81
CA LYS A 142 7.69 7.22 -1.93
C LYS A 142 6.85 6.11 -2.57
N PRO A 143 7.21 4.82 -2.41
CA PRO A 143 6.23 3.77 -2.62
C PRO A 143 5.00 4.13 -1.78
N LYS A 144 3.90 4.50 -2.45
CA LYS A 144 2.61 4.44 -1.79
C LYS A 144 2.34 2.96 -1.68
N ILE A 145 2.57 2.40 -0.50
CA ILE A 145 1.84 1.20 -0.11
C ILE A 145 0.39 1.67 -0.15
N GLU A 146 -0.31 1.40 -1.26
CA GLU A 146 -1.71 1.78 -1.39
C GLU A 146 -2.42 1.04 -0.26
N THR A 147 -2.84 1.78 0.77
CA THR A 147 -3.56 1.24 1.94
C THR A 147 -4.87 0.57 1.55
N PHE A 148 -5.25 0.71 0.28
CA PHE A 148 -6.38 0.04 -0.32
C PHE A 148 -5.97 -0.85 -1.50
N ALA A 149 -5.95 -2.16 -1.24
CA ALA A 149 -6.44 -3.12 -2.21
C ALA A 149 -7.42 -3.99 -1.42
N GLY A 150 -8.68 -3.56 -1.27
CA GLY A 150 -9.68 -4.23 -0.43
C GLY A 150 -10.94 -4.55 -1.21
N SER A 151 -11.36 -5.82 -1.18
CA SER A 151 -12.60 -6.36 -1.74
C SER A 151 -13.84 -6.17 -0.84
N GLY A 152 -13.68 -5.54 0.34
CA GLY A 152 -14.77 -5.29 1.28
C GLY A 152 -14.88 -6.28 2.45
N ALA A 153 -13.82 -7.00 2.81
CA ALA A 153 -13.81 -8.03 3.86
C ALA A 153 -14.44 -7.59 5.20
N LEU A 154 -13.97 -6.46 5.73
CA LEU A 154 -14.51 -5.80 6.93
C LEU A 154 -15.27 -4.52 6.55
N GLY A 155 -15.78 -4.46 5.32
CA GLY A 155 -16.26 -3.24 4.68
C GLY A 155 -15.19 -2.55 3.80
N LYS A 156 -15.59 -1.48 3.10
CA LYS A 156 -14.69 -0.73 2.20
C LYS A 156 -13.77 0.25 2.94
N ILE A 157 -14.11 0.59 4.19
CA ILE A 157 -13.48 1.67 4.94
C ILE A 157 -12.53 1.15 6.01
N ILE A 158 -12.85 0.02 6.65
CA ILE A 158 -12.00 -0.62 7.65
C ILE A 158 -11.14 -1.66 6.96
N LYS A 159 -9.83 -1.57 7.19
CA LYS A 159 -8.85 -2.49 6.65
C LYS A 159 -8.66 -3.68 7.58
N ASP A 160 -8.38 -3.42 8.86
CA ASP A 160 -8.20 -4.43 9.89
C ASP A 160 -8.53 -3.84 11.27
N HIS A 161 -8.79 -4.69 12.25
CA HIS A 161 -8.93 -4.28 13.65
C HIS A 161 -8.57 -5.43 14.59
N TYR A 162 -8.18 -5.07 15.81
CA TYR A 162 -7.93 -5.99 16.91
C TYR A 162 -8.68 -5.53 18.17
N PRO A 163 -9.32 -6.41 18.95
CA PRO A 163 -9.52 -7.84 18.71
C PRO A 163 -10.27 -8.14 17.40
N GLU A 164 -10.13 -9.37 16.90
CA GLU A 164 -10.85 -9.82 15.70
C GLU A 164 -12.37 -9.83 15.96
N LYS A 165 -13.15 -9.74 14.88
CA LYS A 165 -14.60 -9.79 14.98
C LYS A 165 -15.03 -11.16 15.51
N ASP A 166 -15.84 -11.13 16.56
CA ASP A 166 -16.37 -12.28 17.30
C ASP A 166 -15.25 -13.15 17.95
N GLN A 167 -14.06 -12.58 18.17
CA GLN A 167 -12.98 -13.24 18.91
C GLN A 167 -13.41 -13.49 20.35
N ILE A 168 -13.11 -14.69 20.86
CA ILE A 168 -13.30 -15.07 22.26
C ILE A 168 -11.94 -15.23 22.96
N GLY A 169 -11.92 -15.13 24.29
CA GLY A 169 -10.69 -15.29 25.08
C GLY A 169 -9.75 -14.09 25.01
N VAL A 170 -10.28 -12.89 24.73
CA VAL A 170 -9.50 -11.65 24.74
C VAL A 170 -9.11 -11.32 26.18
N LYS A 171 -7.85 -10.95 26.40
CA LYS A 171 -7.32 -10.68 27.74
C LYS A 171 -7.71 -9.29 28.22
N ARG A 172 -7.81 -9.11 29.53
CA ARG A 172 -8.38 -7.88 30.13
C ARG A 172 -7.52 -6.62 29.96
N ASN A 173 -6.21 -6.77 29.77
CA ASN A 173 -5.25 -5.69 29.50
C ASN A 173 -5.01 -5.41 28.01
N THR A 174 -5.71 -6.11 27.11
CA THR A 174 -5.55 -5.96 25.66
C THR A 174 -5.94 -4.57 25.17
N LYS A 175 -5.07 -3.95 24.37
CA LYS A 175 -5.35 -2.74 23.58
C LYS A 175 -6.30 -3.07 22.42
N ILE A 176 -7.09 -2.08 22.02
CA ILE A 176 -7.96 -2.15 20.85
C ILE A 176 -7.30 -1.36 19.72
N VAL A 177 -7.27 -1.89 18.51
CA VAL A 177 -6.67 -1.24 17.33
C VAL A 177 -7.64 -1.25 16.17
N VAL A 178 -7.64 -0.17 15.39
CA VAL A 178 -8.34 -0.10 14.11
C VAL A 178 -7.43 0.54 13.07
N THR A 179 -7.39 -0.07 11.88
CA THR A 179 -6.72 0.49 10.70
C THR A 179 -7.75 0.77 9.62
N PHE A 180 -7.78 2.02 9.13
CA PHE A 180 -8.64 2.47 8.05
C PHE A 180 -7.95 2.29 6.68
N ALA A 181 -8.74 2.06 5.65
CA ALA A 181 -8.29 1.97 4.26
C ALA A 181 -7.89 3.33 3.66
N GLU A 182 -8.41 4.42 4.23
CA GLU A 182 -8.18 5.79 3.79
C GLU A 182 -7.67 6.65 4.95
N PRO A 183 -6.93 7.74 4.70
CA PRO A 183 -6.47 8.63 5.76
C PRO A 183 -7.63 9.28 6.53
N ILE A 184 -7.54 9.25 7.86
CA ILE A 184 -8.52 9.83 8.78
C ILE A 184 -8.00 11.14 9.37
N GLU A 185 -8.89 12.06 9.70
CA GLU A 185 -8.55 13.27 10.45
C GLU A 185 -8.43 12.90 11.94
N PRO A 186 -7.21 12.90 12.54
CA PRO A 186 -7.03 12.42 13.91
C PRO A 186 -7.82 13.21 14.95
N ALA A 187 -8.08 14.51 14.72
CA ALA A 187 -8.93 15.35 15.57
C ALA A 187 -10.39 14.87 15.66
N SER A 188 -10.83 13.95 14.79
CA SER A 188 -12.16 13.32 14.85
C SER A 188 -12.20 12.05 15.72
N ILE A 189 -11.05 11.57 16.21
CA ILE A 189 -10.96 10.38 17.07
C ILE A 189 -10.30 10.72 18.40
N ILE A 190 -9.35 11.66 18.39
CA ILE A 190 -8.45 11.94 19.50
C ILE A 190 -8.63 13.39 19.96
N SER A 191 -8.72 13.58 21.28
CA SER A 191 -8.59 14.89 21.93
C SER A 191 -7.11 15.14 22.25
N ASN A 192 -6.58 16.29 21.83
CA ASN A 192 -5.22 16.70 22.19
C ASN A 192 -5.27 17.35 23.59
N ASP A 193 -5.10 16.54 24.62
CA ASP A 193 -5.31 16.94 26.01
C ASP A 193 -4.04 17.50 26.66
N ASN A 194 -2.86 17.11 26.15
CA ASN A 194 -1.56 17.58 26.62
C ASN A 194 -1.03 18.80 25.85
N ASN A 195 -1.81 19.32 24.88
CA ASN A 195 -1.54 20.51 24.07
C ASN A 195 -0.17 20.46 23.35
N THR A 196 0.07 19.35 22.65
CA THR A 196 1.27 19.14 21.82
C THR A 196 1.05 19.55 20.36
N CYS A 197 2.14 19.96 19.70
CA CYS A 197 2.18 20.42 18.32
C CYS A 197 3.41 19.84 17.59
N TRP A 198 3.36 19.84 16.26
CA TRP A 198 4.44 19.32 15.42
C TRP A 198 5.71 20.16 15.47
N GLY A 199 6.82 19.64 16.02
CA GLY A 199 8.11 20.33 16.07
C GLY A 199 8.93 20.28 14.77
N GLU A 200 10.07 20.98 14.74
CA GLU A 200 10.97 21.12 13.57
C GLU A 200 11.57 19.81 13.05
N LYS A 201 11.52 18.72 13.84
CA LYS A 201 12.01 17.38 13.46
C LYS A 201 10.92 16.32 13.32
N GLY A 202 9.64 16.73 13.29
CA GLY A 202 8.53 15.77 13.29
C GLY A 202 8.22 15.17 14.66
N LEU A 203 9.02 15.47 15.68
CA LEU A 203 8.73 15.10 17.07
C LEU A 203 7.69 16.06 17.67
N PRO A 204 6.79 15.58 18.54
CA PRO A 204 5.83 16.46 19.20
C PRO A 204 6.53 17.32 20.26
N VAL A 205 6.09 18.57 20.36
CA VAL A 205 6.55 19.57 21.35
C VAL A 205 5.33 20.24 21.97
N VAL A 206 5.47 20.83 23.15
CA VAL A 206 4.38 21.66 23.70
C VAL A 206 4.09 22.82 22.74
N CYS A 207 2.82 23.05 22.42
CA CYS A 207 2.42 24.13 21.50
C CYS A 207 2.86 25.50 22.03
N ASP A 208 3.32 26.37 21.13
CA ASP A 208 3.66 27.76 21.41
C ASP A 208 2.99 28.73 20.42
N ASP A 209 3.23 30.03 20.54
CA ASP A 209 2.62 31.04 19.66
C ASP A 209 3.04 30.88 18.18
N ASN A 210 4.16 30.21 17.90
CA ASN A 210 4.74 30.03 16.57
C ASN A 210 4.34 28.70 15.93
N ASN A 211 4.06 27.67 16.73
CA ASN A 211 3.70 26.34 16.29
C ASN A 211 2.23 26.02 16.64
N LYS A 212 1.37 26.10 15.62
CA LYS A 212 -0.09 25.99 15.78
C LYS A 212 -0.68 24.70 15.21
N THR A 213 0.14 23.76 14.74
CA THR A 213 -0.37 22.52 14.15
C THR A 213 -0.41 21.45 15.23
N PRO A 214 -1.59 21.06 15.73
CA PRO A 214 -1.68 20.09 16.81
C PRO A 214 -1.10 18.74 16.38
N TYR A 215 -0.38 18.11 17.30
CA TYR A 215 -0.02 16.71 17.22
C TYR A 215 -1.12 15.92 17.95
N TYR A 216 -1.53 14.78 17.44
CA TYR A 216 -2.55 13.96 18.09
C TYR A 216 -2.03 12.55 18.29
N GLY A 217 -2.48 11.92 19.36
CA GLY A 217 -2.22 10.52 19.64
C GLY A 217 -0.79 10.27 20.12
N ASP A 218 -0.23 11.22 20.84
CA ASP A 218 1.02 11.02 21.57
C ASP A 218 0.77 10.72 23.07
N CYS A 219 1.87 10.40 23.73
CA CYS A 219 1.96 10.10 25.15
C CYS A 219 3.14 10.84 25.78
N ILE A 220 3.26 12.14 25.48
CA ILE A 220 4.35 12.96 25.98
C ILE A 220 4.01 13.62 27.31
N ALA A 221 4.99 13.57 28.22
CA ALA A 221 4.93 14.20 29.52
C ALA A 221 4.47 15.66 29.45
N SER A 222 3.48 16.02 30.26
CA SER A 222 3.07 17.42 30.45
C SER A 222 4.19 18.30 31.06
N LYS A 223 5.23 17.70 31.66
CA LYS A 223 6.39 18.36 32.31
C LYS A 223 7.68 17.52 32.21
N PRO A 224 8.36 17.48 31.05
CA PRO A 224 9.54 16.63 30.83
C PRO A 224 10.76 17.01 31.70
N GLU A 225 10.80 18.21 32.27
CA GLU A 225 11.90 18.70 33.12
C GLU A 225 11.83 18.29 34.59
N ASP A 226 10.76 17.60 35.04
CA ASP A 226 10.63 17.17 36.44
C ASP A 226 11.27 15.79 36.67
N PRO A 227 12.38 15.69 37.42
CA PRO A 227 13.04 14.42 37.69
C PRO A 227 12.25 13.48 38.61
N ALA A 228 11.13 13.93 39.20
CA ALA A 228 10.20 13.10 39.95
C ALA A 228 8.99 12.63 39.13
N TRP A 229 8.88 13.03 37.86
CA TRP A 229 7.77 12.64 37.00
C TRP A 229 7.78 11.13 36.73
N GLN A 230 6.59 10.54 36.81
CA GLN A 230 6.33 9.16 36.45
C GLN A 230 5.24 9.16 35.38
N PHE A 231 5.45 8.38 34.33
CA PHE A 231 4.51 8.23 33.25
C PHE A 231 3.14 7.75 33.74
N GLY A 232 2.08 8.41 33.30
CA GLY A 232 0.71 8.02 33.56
C GLY A 232 -0.16 8.18 32.32
N TRP A 233 -0.77 7.07 31.88
CA TRP A 233 -1.62 7.02 30.68
C TRP A 233 -2.69 8.11 30.64
N GLU A 234 -3.40 8.38 31.75
CA GLU A 234 -4.44 9.41 31.80
C GLU A 234 -3.90 10.84 31.73
N LYS A 235 -2.65 11.08 32.12
CA LYS A 235 -2.10 12.44 32.27
C LYS A 235 -1.24 12.87 31.10
N ASP A 236 -0.53 11.91 30.53
CA ASP A 236 0.52 12.17 29.55
C ASP A 236 0.09 11.78 28.14
N CYS A 237 -0.94 10.96 27.98
CA CYS A 237 -1.50 10.62 26.68
C CYS A 237 -2.75 11.41 26.34
N ASP A 238 -2.94 11.59 25.04
CA ASP A 238 -4.19 12.07 24.46
C ASP A 238 -5.34 11.08 24.66
N HIS A 239 -6.55 11.58 24.84
CA HIS A 239 -7.71 10.72 25.13
C HIS A 239 -8.57 10.46 23.89
N LEU A 240 -9.22 9.30 23.93
CA LEU A 240 -10.24 8.92 22.97
C LEU A 240 -11.47 9.82 23.07
N LEU A 241 -11.94 10.34 21.94
CA LEU A 241 -13.26 10.94 21.80
C LEU A 241 -14.31 9.83 21.83
N THR A 242 -14.73 9.46 23.05
CA THR A 242 -15.63 8.33 23.31
C THR A 242 -16.99 8.41 22.61
N GLY A 243 -17.43 9.60 22.17
CA GLY A 243 -18.64 9.76 21.35
C GLY A 243 -18.47 9.35 19.88
N ASN A 244 -17.24 9.35 19.38
CA ASN A 244 -16.94 9.02 17.97
C ASN A 244 -16.50 7.57 17.81
N VAL A 245 -15.77 7.06 18.81
CA VAL A 245 -15.38 5.66 18.98
C VAL A 245 -15.89 5.20 20.33
N GLU A 246 -16.95 4.41 20.33
CA GLU A 246 -17.60 3.94 21.55
C GLU A 246 -17.14 2.50 21.84
N ILE A 247 -16.54 2.30 23.02
CA ILE A 247 -16.17 0.97 23.53
C ILE A 247 -17.05 0.71 24.76
N PHE A 248 -17.81 -0.38 24.78
CA PHE A 248 -18.71 -0.67 25.90
C PHE A 248 -19.00 -2.17 26.04
N ALA A 249 -19.33 -2.61 27.25
CA ALA A 249 -19.80 -3.98 27.48
C ALA A 249 -21.21 -4.16 26.92
N SER A 250 -21.39 -5.15 26.04
CA SER A 250 -22.62 -5.38 25.26
C SER A 250 -23.79 -5.91 26.09
N GLU A 251 -23.51 -6.49 27.25
CA GLU A 251 -24.51 -7.19 28.08
C GLU A 251 -25.15 -6.30 29.15
N LEU A 252 -24.66 -5.08 29.32
CA LEU A 252 -25.18 -4.16 30.33
C LEU A 252 -26.42 -3.43 29.84
N GLU A 253 -27.44 -3.29 30.70
CA GLU A 253 -28.66 -2.53 30.40
C GLU A 253 -28.36 -1.05 30.11
N GLU A 254 -27.34 -0.49 30.78
CA GLU A 254 -26.86 0.87 30.55
C GLU A 254 -25.55 0.86 29.75
N LYS A 255 -25.56 1.58 28.62
CA LYS A 255 -24.36 1.78 27.79
C LYS A 255 -23.37 2.70 28.50
N LYS A 256 -22.39 2.10 29.19
CA LYS A 256 -21.26 2.82 29.78
C LYS A 256 -20.06 2.79 28.84
N LEU A 257 -19.66 3.98 28.35
CA LEU A 257 -18.50 4.12 27.48
C LEU A 257 -17.20 3.99 28.27
N THR A 258 -16.25 3.24 27.73
CA THR A 258 -14.92 3.02 28.30
C THR A 258 -13.97 4.13 27.83
N PRO A 259 -13.45 4.97 28.75
CA PRO A 259 -12.41 5.94 28.40
C PRO A 259 -11.08 5.22 28.15
N ALA A 260 -10.27 5.78 27.26
CA ALA A 260 -9.01 5.19 26.83
C ALA A 260 -8.00 6.28 26.44
N ALA A 261 -6.72 6.00 26.61
CA ALA A 261 -5.67 6.69 25.88
C ALA A 261 -5.79 6.33 24.39
N ALA A 262 -5.63 7.31 23.51
CA ALA A 262 -5.66 7.11 22.07
C ALA A 262 -4.30 7.49 21.48
N MET A 263 -3.75 6.61 20.66
CA MET A 263 -2.47 6.80 19.97
C MET A 263 -2.65 6.62 18.47
N THR A 264 -1.79 7.22 17.66
CA THR A 264 -1.79 7.02 16.21
C THR A 264 -0.37 7.04 15.65
N VAL A 265 -0.20 6.39 14.49
CA VAL A 265 1.07 6.39 13.74
C VAL A 265 0.88 7.25 12.50
N TYR A 266 1.80 8.20 12.32
CA TYR A 266 1.82 9.08 11.16
C TYR A 266 2.67 8.50 10.04
N GLU A 267 2.10 8.50 8.85
CA GLU A 267 2.65 7.90 7.64
C GLU A 267 2.79 8.95 6.54
N ASP A 268 3.42 8.58 5.42
CA ASP A 268 3.61 9.42 4.24
C ASP A 268 4.51 10.67 4.45
N GLY A 269 5.19 10.79 5.59
CA GLY A 269 6.09 11.90 5.95
C GLY A 269 5.34 13.23 6.05
N ASP A 270 5.64 14.20 5.18
CA ASP A 270 5.05 15.56 5.26
C ASP A 270 3.53 15.57 5.12
N ALA A 271 2.97 14.59 4.42
CA ALA A 271 1.53 14.43 4.34
C ALA A 271 0.94 14.12 5.72
N LYS A 272 1.65 13.45 6.63
CA LYS A 272 1.20 13.11 7.99
C LYS A 272 -0.15 12.40 7.99
N ASN A 273 -0.28 11.35 7.17
CA ASN A 273 -1.52 10.59 7.09
C ASN A 273 -1.62 9.63 8.27
N THR A 274 -2.81 9.51 8.84
CA THR A 274 -3.09 8.55 9.90
C THR A 274 -4.11 7.54 9.41
N TYR A 275 -3.74 6.27 9.52
CA TYR A 275 -4.59 5.14 9.14
C TYR A 275 -4.86 4.25 10.34
N THR A 276 -3.89 4.10 11.24
CA THR A 276 -3.97 3.19 12.40
C THR A 276 -4.13 3.98 13.69
N PHE A 277 -5.09 3.56 14.51
CA PHE A 277 -5.39 4.13 15.81
C PHE A 277 -5.38 3.01 16.85
N VAL A 278 -4.71 3.25 17.98
CA VAL A 278 -4.59 2.32 19.11
C VAL A 278 -5.27 2.95 20.32
N PHE A 279 -6.16 2.20 20.95
CA PHE A 279 -6.89 2.60 22.13
C PHE A 279 -6.48 1.70 23.29
N LYS A 280 -5.94 2.30 24.34
CA LYS A 280 -5.64 1.61 25.60
C LYS A 280 -6.67 2.03 26.64
N PRO A 281 -7.64 1.17 27.00
CA PRO A 281 -8.51 1.40 28.14
C PRO A 281 -7.70 1.75 29.39
N PHE A 282 -8.12 2.78 30.13
CA PHE A 282 -7.45 3.17 31.38
C PHE A 282 -7.62 2.12 32.48
N GLU A 283 -8.79 1.50 32.50
CA GLU A 283 -9.10 0.37 33.36
C GLU A 283 -9.16 -0.91 32.53
N PRO A 284 -8.74 -2.07 33.07
CA PRO A 284 -8.88 -3.35 32.39
C PRO A 284 -10.33 -3.62 31.99
N ILE A 285 -10.53 -3.99 30.73
CA ILE A 285 -11.84 -4.40 30.23
C ILE A 285 -12.22 -5.79 30.77
N GLY A 286 -13.49 -6.15 30.69
CA GLY A 286 -13.98 -7.44 31.20
C GLY A 286 -14.21 -7.47 32.71
N ASP A 287 -14.51 -8.66 33.21
CA ASP A 287 -14.77 -8.93 34.62
C ASP A 287 -13.81 -10.01 35.14
N SER A 288 -13.51 -10.01 36.44
CA SER A 288 -12.59 -10.99 37.03
C SER A 288 -13.23 -12.37 37.31
N LEU A 289 -14.55 -12.49 37.21
CA LEU A 289 -15.33 -13.67 37.59
C LEU A 289 -16.02 -14.34 36.40
N GLN A 290 -16.33 -13.59 35.35
CA GLN A 290 -17.02 -14.11 34.17
C GLN A 290 -16.54 -13.45 32.88
N ASP A 291 -16.71 -14.17 31.78
CA ASP A 291 -16.46 -13.65 30.44
C ASP A 291 -17.50 -12.56 30.11
N VAL A 292 -17.08 -11.52 29.38
CA VAL A 292 -17.95 -10.37 29.07
C VAL A 292 -17.82 -10.03 27.59
N TRP A 293 -18.96 -9.88 26.91
CA TRP A 293 -18.99 -9.35 25.55
C TRP A 293 -18.80 -7.84 25.54
N TYR A 294 -17.93 -7.36 24.67
CA TYR A 294 -17.69 -5.96 24.37
C TYR A 294 -18.04 -5.66 22.92
N THR A 295 -18.52 -4.44 22.69
CA THR A 295 -18.77 -3.87 21.37
C THR A 295 -17.87 -2.66 21.18
N VAL A 296 -17.24 -2.57 20.01
CA VAL A 296 -16.64 -1.32 19.52
C VAL A 296 -17.51 -0.78 18.41
N TRP A 297 -17.84 0.51 18.50
CA TRP A 297 -18.71 1.20 17.56
C TRP A 297 -18.03 2.46 17.02
N LEU A 298 -17.79 2.48 15.72
CA LEU A 298 -17.20 3.59 14.99
C LEU A 298 -18.33 4.39 14.33
N THR A 299 -18.52 5.63 14.77
CA THR A 299 -19.58 6.51 14.25
C THR A 299 -19.16 7.22 12.95
N ASN A 300 -20.11 7.85 12.27
CA ASN A 300 -19.83 8.72 11.11
C ASN A 300 -19.25 10.09 11.47
N ASP A 301 -19.09 10.39 12.77
CA ASP A 301 -18.44 11.62 13.21
C ASP A 301 -16.92 11.55 13.07
N ILE A 302 -16.37 10.33 12.91
CA ILE A 302 -15.02 10.12 12.37
C ILE A 302 -14.95 10.69 10.96
N LYS A 303 -13.96 11.54 10.70
CA LYS A 303 -13.85 12.29 9.43
C LYS A 303 -12.71 11.78 8.58
N LYS A 304 -12.92 11.72 7.27
CA LYS A 304 -11.84 11.52 6.31
C LYS A 304 -10.93 12.74 6.33
N LYS A 305 -9.63 12.50 6.20
CA LYS A 305 -8.68 13.59 6.06
C LYS A 305 -8.87 14.30 4.73
N ASN A 306 -8.87 15.63 4.79
CA ASN A 306 -8.87 16.47 3.60
C ASN A 306 -8.23 17.81 3.96
N ASP A 307 -6.99 18.02 3.52
CA ASP A 307 -6.21 19.22 3.87
C ASP A 307 -6.74 20.50 3.20
N SER A 308 -7.62 20.37 2.19
CA SER A 308 -8.29 21.51 1.56
C SER A 308 -9.45 22.05 2.41
N ILE A 309 -9.95 21.27 3.38
CA ILE A 309 -11.05 21.65 4.27
C ILE A 309 -10.49 21.88 5.68
N LYS A 310 -10.55 23.13 6.15
CA LYS A 310 -9.92 23.53 7.43
C LYS A 310 -10.75 23.18 8.67
N LYS A 311 -12.07 23.23 8.55
CA LYS A 311 -13.00 23.00 9.65
C LYS A 311 -13.36 21.53 9.73
N LEU A 312 -13.32 20.97 10.94
CA LEU A 312 -13.60 19.56 11.17
C LEU A 312 -15.06 19.22 10.80
N GLU A 313 -15.99 20.11 11.14
CA GLU A 313 -17.42 19.94 10.88
C GLU A 313 -17.78 19.90 9.39
N ASP A 314 -16.94 20.49 8.53
CA ASP A 314 -17.15 20.54 7.08
C ASP A 314 -16.53 19.33 6.35
N LYS A 315 -15.78 18.46 7.05
CA LYS A 315 -15.18 17.25 6.47
C LYS A 315 -16.21 16.12 6.36
N VAL A 316 -15.99 15.27 5.36
CA VAL A 316 -16.84 14.11 5.04
C VAL A 316 -16.66 13.02 6.09
N GLY A 317 -17.75 12.38 6.51
CA GLY A 317 -17.71 11.25 7.43
C GLY A 317 -17.02 10.04 6.81
N ALA A 318 -16.29 9.26 7.60
CA ALA A 318 -15.56 8.08 7.14
C ALA A 318 -16.48 7.06 6.46
N PHE A 319 -17.73 6.94 6.93
CA PHE A 319 -18.72 5.99 6.44
C PHE A 319 -19.78 6.65 5.53
N ASP A 320 -19.55 7.87 5.07
CA ASP A 320 -20.45 8.49 4.08
C ASP A 320 -20.41 7.71 2.76
N GLY A 321 -21.60 7.42 2.23
CA GLY A 321 -21.79 6.59 1.03
C GLY A 321 -21.83 5.08 1.29
N GLN A 322 -21.62 4.62 2.53
CA GLN A 322 -21.87 3.23 2.92
C GLN A 322 -23.36 2.99 3.24
N HIS A 323 -23.81 1.73 3.18
CA HIS A 323 -25.18 1.36 3.54
C HIS A 323 -25.47 1.71 5.01
N TYR A 324 -24.55 1.35 5.89
CA TYR A 324 -24.53 1.77 7.29
C TYR A 324 -23.51 2.90 7.47
N LYS A 325 -23.94 3.98 8.13
CA LYS A 325 -23.06 5.12 8.46
C LYS A 325 -22.26 4.87 9.74
N TYR A 326 -21.85 3.63 9.98
CA TYR A 326 -21.07 3.22 11.13
C TYR A 326 -20.41 1.88 10.81
N TYR A 327 -19.43 1.51 11.61
CA TYR A 327 -18.87 0.17 11.63
C TYR A 327 -18.82 -0.35 13.06
N THR A 328 -19.10 -1.63 13.27
CA THR A 328 -19.09 -2.22 14.60
C THR A 328 -18.63 -3.67 14.57
N TRP A 329 -17.94 -4.08 15.63
CA TRP A 329 -17.60 -5.47 15.89
C TRP A 329 -17.71 -5.78 17.37
N ASN A 330 -17.86 -7.06 17.68
CA ASN A 330 -17.91 -7.57 19.04
C ASN A 330 -16.71 -8.48 19.29
N PHE A 331 -16.34 -8.62 20.56
CA PHE A 331 -15.40 -9.63 21.04
C PHE A 331 -15.71 -9.96 22.50
N GLN A 332 -15.26 -11.12 22.98
CA GLN A 332 -15.49 -11.58 24.34
C GLN A 332 -14.18 -11.60 25.12
N THR A 333 -14.14 -10.87 26.22
CA THR A 333 -13.02 -10.93 27.16
C THR A 333 -13.14 -12.15 28.06
N ASP A 334 -12.03 -12.78 28.43
CA ASP A 334 -11.98 -13.74 29.53
C ASP A 334 -11.64 -13.07 30.88
N THR A 335 -11.50 -13.88 31.92
CA THR A 335 -11.25 -13.40 33.29
C THR A 335 -9.78 -13.08 33.61
N THR A 336 -8.87 -13.26 32.66
CA THR A 336 -7.42 -13.30 32.88
C THR A 336 -6.67 -12.12 32.25
N PHE A 337 -5.46 -11.91 32.73
CA PHE A 337 -4.51 -10.97 32.17
C PHE A 337 -3.47 -11.70 31.33
N ASP A 338 -2.95 -11.01 30.35
CA ASP A 338 -1.87 -11.47 29.51
C ASP A 338 -0.53 -10.94 30.01
N PHE A 339 0.37 -11.84 30.35
CA PHE A 339 1.74 -11.54 30.73
C PHE A 339 2.75 -12.37 29.93
N ASP A 340 2.26 -13.12 28.95
CA ASP A 340 3.09 -13.97 28.12
C ASP A 340 3.75 -13.07 27.05
N PRO A 341 5.06 -13.16 26.82
CA PRO A 341 5.72 -12.32 25.82
C PRO A 341 5.43 -12.81 24.39
N PRO A 342 5.38 -11.89 23.41
CA PRO A 342 5.43 -12.27 22.02
C PRO A 342 6.83 -12.75 21.64
N PHE A 343 6.93 -13.65 20.66
CA PHE A 343 8.19 -14.08 20.04
C PHE A 343 8.07 -14.14 18.52
N ILE A 344 9.19 -14.27 17.80
CA ILE A 344 9.18 -14.38 16.32
C ILE A 344 9.03 -15.84 15.91
N LYS A 345 7.87 -16.19 15.33
CA LYS A 345 7.58 -17.53 14.81
C LYS A 345 8.40 -17.88 13.57
N SER A 346 8.59 -16.92 12.67
CA SER A 346 9.35 -17.13 11.43
C SER A 346 9.72 -15.81 10.76
N THR A 347 10.77 -15.84 9.94
CA THR A 347 11.19 -14.73 9.08
C THR A 347 11.28 -15.17 7.62
N TYR A 348 10.98 -14.25 6.72
CA TYR A 348 11.31 -14.37 5.30
C TYR A 348 12.17 -13.17 4.88
N PRO A 349 13.40 -13.37 4.38
CA PRO A 349 14.07 -14.65 4.22
C PRO A 349 14.37 -15.33 5.56
N GLU A 350 14.43 -16.66 5.51
CA GLU A 350 14.89 -17.48 6.62
C GLU A 350 16.36 -17.18 6.96
N ILE A 351 16.81 -17.63 8.13
CA ILE A 351 18.21 -17.49 8.59
C ILE A 351 19.16 -18.07 7.53
N LYS A 352 20.12 -17.25 7.08
CA LYS A 352 21.08 -17.54 6.00
C LYS A 352 20.43 -17.84 4.65
N GLY A 353 19.16 -17.47 4.49
CA GLY A 353 18.44 -17.55 3.23
C GLY A 353 19.09 -16.68 2.16
N VAL A 354 18.87 -17.04 0.89
CA VAL A 354 19.40 -16.30 -0.26
C VAL A 354 18.24 -15.84 -1.12
N ILE A 355 18.09 -14.53 -1.27
CA ILE A 355 16.94 -13.92 -1.94
C ILE A 355 17.37 -12.95 -3.06
N PRO A 356 16.52 -12.74 -4.07
CA PRO A 356 16.71 -11.68 -5.05
C PRO A 356 16.42 -10.32 -4.41
N ARG A 357 16.99 -9.23 -4.95
CA ARG A 357 16.90 -7.91 -4.31
C ARG A 357 15.52 -7.26 -4.36
N ASN A 358 14.59 -7.72 -5.20
CA ASN A 358 13.20 -7.24 -5.27
C ASN A 358 12.26 -7.90 -4.25
N THR A 359 12.79 -8.39 -3.14
CA THR A 359 12.05 -9.17 -2.14
C THR A 359 11.55 -8.28 -1.00
N ILE A 360 10.27 -8.45 -0.66
CA ILE A 360 9.66 -7.95 0.57
C ILE A 360 10.10 -8.84 1.73
N ILE A 361 10.57 -8.23 2.82
CA ILE A 361 10.93 -8.95 4.04
C ILE A 361 9.69 -9.14 4.90
N GLN A 362 9.53 -10.29 5.55
CA GLN A 362 8.45 -10.57 6.51
C GLN A 362 9.02 -11.05 7.85
N ILE A 363 8.41 -10.59 8.94
CA ILE A 363 8.61 -11.09 10.30
C ILE A 363 7.23 -11.49 10.82
N ASN A 364 7.04 -12.77 11.13
CA ASN A 364 5.78 -13.29 11.68
C ASN A 364 5.94 -13.49 13.18
N PHE A 365 5.08 -12.84 13.97
CA PHE A 365 5.07 -12.91 15.42
C PHE A 365 4.13 -14.01 15.93
N SER A 366 4.29 -14.37 17.21
CA SER A 366 3.44 -15.33 17.89
C SER A 366 1.99 -14.89 17.99
N GLU A 367 1.76 -13.58 18.01
CA GLU A 367 0.47 -12.92 18.26
C GLU A 367 0.40 -11.51 17.65
N ALA A 368 -0.67 -10.78 17.95
CA ALA A 368 -0.86 -9.41 17.48
C ALA A 368 0.05 -8.43 18.24
N MET A 369 0.76 -7.59 17.47
CA MET A 369 1.76 -6.66 17.99
C MET A 369 1.23 -5.22 18.03
N ASP A 370 1.65 -4.44 19.02
CA ASP A 370 1.31 -3.02 19.08
C ASP A 370 1.93 -2.27 17.87
N PRO A 371 1.11 -1.63 17.01
CA PRO A 371 1.61 -0.96 15.82
C PRO A 371 2.45 0.29 16.13
N THR A 372 2.37 0.88 17.32
CA THR A 372 3.06 2.14 17.66
C THR A 372 4.57 2.06 17.49
N MET A 373 5.17 0.88 17.70
CA MET A 373 6.63 0.69 17.67
C MET A 373 7.11 -0.34 16.65
N VAL A 374 6.22 -1.05 15.94
CA VAL A 374 6.61 -2.08 14.95
C VAL A 374 6.64 -1.56 13.53
N GLN A 375 5.85 -0.54 13.21
CA GLN A 375 5.77 0.04 11.86
C GLN A 375 6.36 1.44 11.81
N GLY A 376 6.93 1.82 10.67
CA GLY A 376 7.55 3.13 10.50
C GLY A 376 8.50 3.22 9.32
N LEU A 377 8.89 4.45 8.99
CA LEU A 377 9.81 4.76 7.89
C LEU A 377 11.26 4.58 8.34
N LEU A 378 11.93 3.59 7.77
CA LEU A 378 13.36 3.38 7.95
C LEU A 378 14.16 4.21 6.93
N LYS A 379 14.98 5.12 7.44
CA LYS A 379 15.95 5.91 6.67
C LYS A 379 17.10 6.32 7.58
N LYS A 380 18.23 6.72 7.00
CA LYS A 380 19.45 7.07 7.73
C LYS A 380 19.27 8.12 8.84
N ASP A 381 18.42 9.13 8.61
CA ASP A 381 18.12 10.20 9.56
C ASP A 381 16.64 10.13 10.01
N GLY A 382 16.13 8.91 10.19
CA GLY A 382 14.75 8.65 10.63
C GLY A 382 14.65 8.58 12.16
N ASP A 383 13.43 8.65 12.67
CA ASP A 383 13.16 8.42 14.09
C ASP A 383 12.87 6.94 14.37
N PHE A 384 12.44 6.19 13.36
CA PHE A 384 12.12 4.76 13.50
C PHE A 384 13.40 3.93 13.62
N THR A 385 13.57 3.30 14.77
CA THR A 385 14.78 2.53 15.10
C THR A 385 14.47 1.14 15.68
N ASN A 386 13.23 0.68 15.77
CA ASN A 386 12.97 -0.61 16.44
C ASN A 386 13.29 -1.83 15.57
N THR A 387 13.14 -1.71 14.25
CA THR A 387 13.52 -2.77 13.31
C THR A 387 14.42 -2.20 12.23
N ILE A 388 15.70 -2.54 12.28
CA ILE A 388 16.74 -1.91 11.46
C ILE A 388 17.55 -2.96 10.69
N PHE A 389 18.21 -2.50 9.63
CA PHE A 389 19.21 -3.29 8.91
C PHE A 389 20.60 -2.94 9.45
N GLY A 390 21.55 -3.87 9.33
CA GLY A 390 22.97 -3.64 9.62
C GLY A 390 23.67 -2.67 8.64
N SER A 391 22.91 -1.93 7.85
CA SER A 391 23.37 -0.97 6.84
C SER A 391 22.40 0.21 6.77
N THR A 392 22.92 1.43 6.91
CA THR A 392 22.14 2.67 6.77
C THR A 392 21.80 3.01 5.31
N ALA A 393 22.32 2.24 4.35
CA ALA A 393 21.96 2.37 2.94
C ALA A 393 20.56 1.83 2.63
N VAL A 394 20.09 0.87 3.43
CA VAL A 394 18.75 0.29 3.25
C VAL A 394 17.72 1.26 3.77
N SER A 395 16.75 1.61 2.92
CA SER A 395 15.65 2.49 3.30
C SER A 395 14.34 2.03 2.68
N GLY A 396 13.26 2.26 3.41
CA GLY A 396 11.96 1.67 3.13
C GLY A 396 11.02 1.84 4.30
N GLU A 397 9.92 1.11 4.30
CA GLU A 397 8.88 1.24 5.31
C GLU A 397 8.51 -0.13 5.87
N TRP A 398 8.46 -0.22 7.19
CA TRP A 398 7.85 -1.35 7.90
C TRP A 398 6.36 -1.10 8.07
N LYS A 399 5.54 -2.11 7.78
CA LYS A 399 4.09 -2.11 7.99
C LYS A 399 3.65 -3.37 8.73
N LEU A 400 2.74 -3.22 9.68
CA LEU A 400 2.01 -4.37 10.21
C LEU A 400 0.87 -4.78 9.26
N SER A 401 0.68 -6.08 9.11
CA SER A 401 -0.40 -6.70 8.36
C SER A 401 -0.87 -7.98 9.08
N ASN A 402 -1.80 -8.72 8.46
CA ASN A 402 -2.19 -10.06 8.90
C ASN A 402 -2.79 -10.13 10.33
N GLY A 403 -3.69 -9.21 10.69
CA GLY A 403 -4.17 -9.13 12.08
C GLY A 403 -3.13 -8.61 13.05
N TYR A 404 -2.26 -7.70 12.58
CA TYR A 404 -1.16 -7.11 13.35
C TYR A 404 -0.08 -8.11 13.79
N ALA A 405 -0.05 -9.32 13.20
CA ALA A 405 0.89 -10.38 13.57
C ALA A 405 2.05 -10.55 12.59
N THR A 406 2.09 -9.79 11.49
CA THR A 406 3.19 -9.83 10.51
C THR A 406 3.71 -8.42 10.24
N ALA A 407 5.01 -8.18 10.45
CA ALA A 407 5.68 -6.97 9.98
C ALA A 407 6.31 -7.20 8.60
N GLU A 408 6.04 -6.32 7.64
CA GLU A 408 6.52 -6.42 6.26
C GLU A 408 7.33 -5.18 5.89
N PHE A 409 8.54 -5.37 5.35
CA PHE A 409 9.41 -4.27 4.91
C PHE A 409 9.31 -4.08 3.40
N VAL A 410 8.93 -2.88 3.00
CA VAL A 410 8.86 -2.46 1.60
C VAL A 410 10.02 -1.52 1.31
N PRO A 411 10.99 -1.91 0.46
CA PRO A 411 12.08 -1.03 0.06
C PRO A 411 11.55 0.17 -0.73
N ASN A 412 12.34 1.25 -0.82
CA ASN A 412 11.97 2.46 -1.57
C ASN A 412 12.79 2.73 -2.84
N GLU A 413 13.80 1.91 -3.16
CA GLU A 413 14.60 2.07 -4.38
C GLU A 413 13.88 1.40 -5.57
N GLU A 414 13.42 2.20 -6.53
CA GLU A 414 12.83 1.66 -7.77
C GLU A 414 13.87 0.87 -8.58
N CYS A 415 13.50 -0.33 -9.03
CA CYS A 415 14.43 -1.22 -9.75
C CYS A 415 13.83 -1.91 -10.99
N GLY A 416 12.62 -1.52 -11.40
CA GLY A 416 12.00 -1.97 -12.64
C GLY A 416 10.48 -2.07 -12.51
N GLU A 417 9.85 -2.72 -13.49
CA GLU A 417 8.41 -3.02 -13.48
C GLU A 417 8.17 -4.52 -13.25
N ASN A 418 7.05 -4.90 -12.65
CA ASN A 418 6.65 -6.30 -12.45
C ASN A 418 5.84 -6.85 -13.63
N SER A 419 5.32 -8.08 -13.50
CA SER A 419 4.48 -8.74 -14.53
C SER A 419 3.18 -7.99 -14.86
N CYS A 420 2.71 -7.09 -13.99
CA CYS A 420 1.55 -6.22 -14.24
C CYS A 420 1.91 -4.85 -14.84
N GLY A 421 3.20 -4.51 -14.98
CA GLY A 421 3.64 -3.16 -15.30
C GLY A 421 3.61 -2.19 -14.12
N ASP A 422 3.45 -2.67 -12.88
CA ASP A 422 3.60 -1.83 -11.69
C ASP A 422 5.10 -1.67 -11.37
N THR A 423 5.49 -0.51 -10.84
CA THR A 423 6.83 -0.29 -10.31
C THR A 423 7.17 -1.28 -9.20
N MET A 424 8.39 -1.83 -9.26
CA MET A 424 9.00 -2.69 -8.25
C MET A 424 10.07 -1.93 -7.50
N TYR A 425 10.19 -2.28 -6.22
CA TYR A 425 11.19 -1.70 -5.32
C TYR A 425 12.20 -2.76 -4.86
N CYS A 426 13.45 -2.38 -4.70
CA CYS A 426 14.51 -3.30 -4.35
C CYS A 426 15.23 -2.87 -3.08
N LEU A 427 15.73 -3.87 -2.36
CA LEU A 427 16.72 -3.69 -1.31
C LEU A 427 17.96 -3.04 -1.93
N GLN A 428 18.40 -1.97 -1.27
CA GLN A 428 19.61 -1.25 -1.61
C GLN A 428 20.82 -2.11 -1.23
N ILE A 429 21.61 -2.48 -2.23
CA ILE A 429 22.83 -3.26 -2.04
C ILE A 429 24.02 -2.57 -2.72
N ASN A 430 25.22 -2.75 -2.17
CA ASN A 430 26.50 -2.24 -2.63
C ASN A 430 27.02 -2.99 -3.88
N CYS A 431 26.13 -3.26 -4.84
CA CYS A 431 26.42 -3.93 -6.09
C CYS A 431 26.27 -2.97 -7.27
N LYS A 432 27.20 -3.05 -8.22
CA LYS A 432 27.03 -2.38 -9.51
C LYS A 432 25.87 -3.01 -10.26
N PHE A 433 24.99 -2.21 -10.85
CA PHE A 433 23.82 -2.70 -11.60
C PHE A 433 24.15 -3.76 -12.67
N THR A 434 25.32 -3.67 -13.30
CA THR A 434 25.75 -4.61 -14.35
C THR A 434 26.25 -5.96 -13.82
N ASP A 435 26.56 -6.08 -12.53
CA ASP A 435 27.14 -7.29 -11.95
C ASP A 435 26.06 -8.19 -11.35
N LYS A 436 25.55 -9.11 -12.19
CA LYS A 436 24.52 -10.09 -11.80
C LYS A 436 25.01 -11.15 -10.80
N ASN A 437 26.33 -11.30 -10.64
CA ASN A 437 26.91 -12.27 -9.70
C ASN A 437 27.19 -11.65 -8.33
N CYS A 438 27.03 -10.33 -8.21
CA CYS A 438 27.22 -9.64 -6.95
C CYS A 438 26.15 -10.06 -5.93
N LYS A 439 26.60 -10.25 -4.70
CA LYS A 439 25.78 -10.57 -3.55
C LYS A 439 26.28 -9.78 -2.34
N GLU A 440 25.37 -9.45 -1.44
CA GLU A 440 25.68 -8.77 -0.18
C GLU A 440 24.94 -9.47 0.96
N ASP A 441 25.63 -9.64 2.08
CA ASP A 441 25.03 -10.15 3.30
C ASP A 441 24.45 -8.98 4.09
N LEU A 442 23.18 -9.10 4.47
CA LEU A 442 22.49 -8.13 5.32
C LEU A 442 22.06 -8.81 6.62
N THR A 443 22.02 -8.02 7.69
CA THR A 443 21.51 -8.40 9.00
C THR A 443 20.29 -7.56 9.30
N ILE A 444 19.25 -8.13 9.90
CA ILE A 444 18.15 -7.36 10.52
C ILE A 444 18.19 -7.57 12.03
N LEU A 445 17.88 -6.51 12.78
CA LEU A 445 17.68 -6.51 14.22
C LEU A 445 16.27 -5.99 14.53
N SER A 446 15.53 -6.71 15.37
CA SER A 446 14.26 -6.30 15.98
C SER A 446 14.47 -6.10 17.48
N ARG A 447 14.25 -4.87 17.96
CA ARG A 447 14.51 -4.47 19.33
C ARG A 447 13.31 -4.70 20.23
N THR A 448 13.51 -5.44 21.32
CA THR A 448 12.52 -5.62 22.39
C THR A 448 12.24 -4.31 23.13
N GLY A 449 11.10 -4.22 23.81
CA GLY A 449 10.78 -3.12 24.71
C GLY A 449 11.70 -3.08 25.93
N SER A 450 12.01 -1.88 26.45
CA SER A 450 12.69 -1.74 27.74
C SER A 450 11.75 -2.19 28.85
N LEU A 451 12.14 -3.17 29.67
CA LEU A 451 11.29 -3.69 30.74
C LEU A 451 11.08 -2.69 31.89
N ILE A 452 9.89 -2.70 32.50
CA ILE A 452 9.57 -1.91 33.70
C ILE A 452 10.24 -2.53 34.93
N ASP A 453 10.07 -3.84 35.13
CA ASP A 453 10.77 -4.65 36.13
C ASP A 453 11.48 -5.81 35.40
N LYS A 454 12.75 -6.08 35.76
CA LYS A 454 13.58 -7.15 35.17
C LYS A 454 13.14 -8.57 35.56
N LYS A 455 11.89 -8.73 36.00
CA LYS A 455 11.28 -10.01 36.40
C LYS A 455 10.06 -10.35 35.57
N THR A 456 9.62 -9.42 34.73
CA THR A 456 8.40 -9.52 33.93
C THR A 456 8.69 -8.97 32.54
N PHE A 457 7.97 -9.45 31.54
CA PHE A 457 8.05 -8.90 30.19
C PHE A 457 7.32 -7.56 30.03
N GLU A 458 6.66 -7.04 31.06
CA GLU A 458 5.97 -5.75 30.98
C GLU A 458 6.92 -4.63 30.51
N ALA A 459 6.59 -4.04 29.36
CA ALA A 459 7.41 -3.08 28.66
C ALA A 459 7.06 -1.64 29.05
N ASN A 460 8.08 -0.78 29.11
CA ASN A 460 7.88 0.65 29.07
C ASN A 460 7.22 1.01 27.72
N PRO A 461 6.16 1.83 27.72
CA PRO A 461 5.52 2.26 26.49
C PRO A 461 6.51 2.95 25.55
N PHE A 462 6.34 2.75 24.23
CA PHE A 462 7.15 3.38 23.19
C PHE A 462 8.66 3.14 23.29
N SER A 463 9.09 2.06 23.94
CA SER A 463 10.51 1.78 24.14
C SER A 463 11.06 0.71 23.20
N GLY A 464 10.19 -0.02 22.48
CA GLY A 464 10.56 -1.09 21.56
C GLY A 464 9.34 -1.93 21.17
N ILE A 465 9.59 -3.09 20.56
CA ILE A 465 8.54 -4.02 20.12
C ILE A 465 7.86 -4.66 21.33
N MET A 466 6.53 -4.61 21.33
CA MET A 466 5.66 -5.21 22.35
C MET A 466 4.34 -5.68 21.73
N ASP A 467 3.64 -6.57 22.41
CA ASP A 467 2.31 -7.05 22.03
C ASP A 467 1.19 -6.04 22.35
N MET A 468 -0.05 -6.42 22.02
CA MET A 468 -1.26 -5.66 22.36
C MET A 468 -1.55 -5.58 23.86
N SER A 469 -0.92 -6.40 24.68
CA SER A 469 -1.10 -6.47 26.13
C SER A 469 -0.04 -5.66 26.91
N GLY A 470 1.03 -5.23 26.23
CA GLY A 470 2.14 -4.46 26.78
C GLY A 470 3.37 -5.28 27.17
N ASN A 471 3.50 -6.54 26.72
CA ASN A 471 4.68 -7.36 26.98
C ASN A 471 5.71 -7.23 25.87
N ALA A 472 6.97 -7.09 26.26
CA ALA A 472 8.13 -6.94 25.40
C ALA A 472 8.44 -8.24 24.64
N LEU A 473 8.97 -8.11 23.42
CA LEU A 473 9.44 -9.25 22.61
C LEU A 473 10.44 -10.11 23.37
N ASP A 474 10.19 -11.41 23.42
CA ASP A 474 11.15 -12.46 23.79
C ASP A 474 11.81 -12.99 22.50
N GLY A 475 12.95 -12.40 22.14
CA GLY A 475 13.64 -12.68 20.88
C GLY A 475 14.39 -14.00 20.85
N ASP A 476 14.86 -14.53 21.98
CA ASP A 476 15.56 -15.80 22.05
C ASP A 476 14.69 -16.96 22.55
N GLU A 477 13.42 -16.68 22.87
CA GLU A 477 12.36 -17.65 23.21
C GLU A 477 12.74 -18.50 24.45
N ASP A 478 13.44 -17.88 25.41
CA ASP A 478 13.88 -18.55 26.63
C ASP A 478 12.95 -18.29 27.83
N ASN A 479 11.96 -17.39 27.65
CA ASN A 479 11.01 -16.95 28.65
C ASN A 479 11.68 -16.33 29.90
N ILE A 480 12.86 -15.75 29.73
CA ILE A 480 13.60 -14.98 30.73
C ILE A 480 13.57 -13.51 30.31
N PRO A 481 13.02 -12.61 31.14
CA PRO A 481 12.91 -11.19 30.80
C PRO A 481 14.24 -10.47 31.01
N ASP A 482 15.17 -10.63 30.06
CA ASP A 482 16.47 -9.95 30.07
C ASP A 482 16.43 -8.59 29.37
N GLY A 483 15.43 -8.37 28.51
CA GLY A 483 15.06 -7.12 27.85
C GLY A 483 16.17 -6.52 27.00
N GLN A 484 16.15 -5.19 26.90
CA GLN A 484 17.19 -4.45 26.20
C GLN A 484 18.57 -4.55 26.88
N PRO A 485 19.67 -4.40 26.12
CA PRO A 485 21.03 -4.44 26.66
C PRO A 485 21.25 -3.47 27.83
N ASN A 486 22.07 -3.87 28.82
CA ASN A 486 22.39 -3.04 29.99
C ASN A 486 22.98 -1.67 29.58
N GLY A 487 22.29 -0.58 29.95
CA GLY A 487 22.64 0.79 29.57
C GLY A 487 21.91 1.31 28.33
N GLY A 488 20.84 0.63 27.88
CA GLY A 488 19.95 1.05 26.80
C GLY A 488 20.43 0.59 25.43
N ILE A 489 19.72 1.07 24.40
CA ILE A 489 20.03 0.83 22.99
C ILE A 489 21.42 1.39 22.67
N LYS A 490 22.32 0.54 22.16
CA LYS A 490 23.73 0.87 21.90
C LYS A 490 24.10 0.57 20.46
N GLY A 491 23.65 1.43 19.55
CA GLY A 491 24.12 1.40 18.17
C GLY A 491 25.62 1.72 18.05
N VAL A 492 26.15 1.65 16.82
CA VAL A 492 27.59 1.90 16.57
C VAL A 492 27.90 3.39 16.73
N ASP A 493 28.82 3.74 17.63
CA ASP A 493 29.18 5.13 17.96
C ASP A 493 27.98 6.02 18.35
N GLY A 494 26.89 5.41 18.86
CA GLY A 494 25.65 6.09 19.23
C GLY A 494 24.64 6.24 18.09
N ASP A 495 24.95 5.79 16.87
CA ASP A 495 23.99 5.73 15.76
C ASP A 495 23.06 4.53 15.91
N LEU A 496 21.81 4.80 16.30
CA LEU A 496 20.78 3.78 16.51
C LEU A 496 20.32 3.11 15.21
N HIS A 497 20.74 3.57 14.04
CA HIS A 497 20.46 2.92 12.75
C HIS A 497 21.52 1.89 12.34
N LEU A 498 22.55 1.69 13.18
CA LEU A 498 23.56 0.66 13.01
C LEU A 498 23.50 -0.32 14.19
N ILE A 499 23.57 -1.62 13.88
CA ILE A 499 23.51 -2.68 14.88
C ILE A 499 24.82 -2.74 15.66
N GLY A 500 24.80 -2.41 16.95
CA GLY A 500 25.93 -2.63 17.84
C GLY A 500 26.03 -4.08 18.32
N GLU A 501 27.24 -4.57 18.57
CA GLU A 501 27.44 -5.93 19.13
C GLU A 501 26.70 -6.19 20.45
N PRO A 502 26.60 -5.22 21.40
CA PRO A 502 25.79 -5.42 22.60
C PRO A 502 24.29 -5.54 22.32
N GLU A 503 23.80 -5.12 21.16
CA GLU A 503 22.38 -5.21 20.79
C GLU A 503 21.98 -6.60 20.32
N LYS A 504 22.94 -7.48 20.05
CA LYS A 504 22.72 -8.91 19.81
C LYS A 504 22.52 -9.70 21.12
N ALA A 505 22.09 -9.02 22.18
CA ALA A 505 21.81 -9.54 23.51
C ALA A 505 20.28 -9.72 23.70
N PRO A 506 19.81 -10.33 24.81
CA PRO A 506 19.10 -11.61 24.77
C PRO A 506 17.75 -11.52 24.06
N ASP A 507 16.83 -10.72 24.58
CA ASP A 507 15.46 -10.57 24.07
C ASP A 507 15.36 -9.84 22.71
N ASN A 508 16.46 -9.31 22.15
CA ASN A 508 16.45 -8.78 20.78
C ASN A 508 16.60 -9.92 19.76
N TYR A 509 15.79 -9.90 18.71
CA TYR A 509 15.91 -10.87 17.63
C TYR A 509 16.76 -10.33 16.48
N TRP A 510 17.72 -11.11 16.01
CA TRP A 510 18.52 -10.77 14.83
C TRP A 510 18.82 -11.97 13.95
N TRP A 511 18.94 -11.74 12.65
CA TRP A 511 19.35 -12.77 11.71
C TRP A 511 20.02 -12.19 10.48
N ASP A 512 20.86 -13.03 9.85
CA ASP A 512 21.58 -12.72 8.63
C ASP A 512 20.95 -13.42 7.43
N PHE A 513 21.03 -12.80 6.25
CA PHE A 513 20.66 -13.39 4.97
C PHE A 513 21.47 -12.75 3.83
N THR A 514 21.47 -13.39 2.67
CA THR A 514 22.19 -12.91 1.50
C THR A 514 21.22 -12.38 0.45
N VAL A 515 21.47 -11.16 -0.04
CA VAL A 515 20.77 -10.58 -1.18
C VAL A 515 21.61 -10.71 -2.43
N LYS A 516 21.04 -11.29 -3.49
CA LYS A 516 21.64 -11.34 -4.82
C LYS A 516 21.20 -10.14 -5.65
N ASN A 517 22.10 -9.63 -6.48
CA ASN A 517 21.80 -8.60 -7.46
C ASN A 517 21.07 -9.20 -8.70
N GLU A 518 19.94 -9.85 -8.45
CA GLU A 518 19.05 -10.43 -9.44
C GLU A 518 17.59 -10.03 -9.15
N ILE A 519 16.75 -10.03 -10.18
CA ILE A 519 15.32 -9.72 -10.08
C ILE A 519 14.55 -11.00 -10.41
N ASP A 520 13.75 -11.49 -9.47
CA ASP A 520 12.82 -12.59 -9.74
C ASP A 520 11.48 -12.06 -10.26
N ARG A 521 11.09 -12.50 -11.46
CA ARG A 521 9.88 -12.11 -12.18
C ARG A 521 8.90 -13.26 -12.36
N LYS A 522 9.14 -14.40 -11.73
CA LYS A 522 8.26 -15.56 -11.83
C LYS A 522 6.89 -15.17 -11.29
N SER A 523 5.82 -15.50 -11.99
CA SER A 523 4.45 -15.23 -11.50
C SER A 523 3.99 -16.31 -10.52
N PRO A 524 3.36 -15.97 -9.38
CA PRO A 524 2.64 -16.95 -8.56
C PRO A 524 1.43 -17.52 -9.31
N TYR A 525 0.91 -18.64 -8.83
CA TYR A 525 -0.39 -19.18 -9.24
C TYR A 525 -1.16 -19.69 -8.01
N VAL A 526 -2.48 -19.84 -8.16
CA VAL A 526 -3.32 -20.46 -7.13
C VAL A 526 -3.13 -21.97 -7.24
N ASN A 527 -2.52 -22.58 -6.22
CA ASN A 527 -2.27 -24.02 -6.18
C ASN A 527 -3.54 -24.80 -5.85
N LYS A 528 -4.34 -24.33 -4.87
CA LYS A 528 -5.53 -25.02 -4.37
C LYS A 528 -6.52 -24.04 -3.74
N VAL A 529 -7.81 -24.37 -3.82
CA VAL A 529 -8.88 -23.73 -3.04
C VAL A 529 -9.67 -24.81 -2.31
N ALA A 530 -9.89 -24.62 -1.01
CA ALA A 530 -10.66 -25.52 -0.16
C ALA A 530 -11.65 -24.71 0.69
N PRO A 531 -12.92 -25.14 0.88
CA PRO A 531 -13.57 -26.24 0.18
C PRO A 531 -13.64 -25.98 -1.34
N GLY A 532 -13.78 -27.04 -2.14
CA GLY A 532 -13.83 -26.94 -3.61
C GLY A 532 -14.91 -25.97 -4.09
N LEU A 533 -14.69 -25.29 -5.22
CA LEU A 533 -15.43 -24.06 -5.57
C LEU A 533 -16.95 -24.23 -5.73
N ASP A 534 -17.39 -25.44 -6.11
CA ASP A 534 -18.82 -25.81 -6.18
C ASP A 534 -19.13 -26.96 -5.19
N ALA A 535 -18.43 -27.02 -4.06
CA ALA A 535 -18.68 -28.04 -3.06
C ALA A 535 -20.07 -27.83 -2.44
N GLY A 536 -20.95 -28.82 -2.61
CA GLY A 536 -22.23 -28.89 -1.89
C GLY A 536 -22.05 -29.38 -0.47
N GLY A 537 -22.94 -28.99 0.44
CA GLY A 537 -22.93 -29.46 1.82
C GLY A 537 -21.72 -28.98 2.64
N VAL A 538 -21.17 -27.82 2.29
CA VAL A 538 -20.10 -27.18 3.07
C VAL A 538 -20.61 -26.93 4.49
N GLY A 539 -19.84 -27.41 5.47
CA GLY A 539 -20.20 -27.22 6.87
C GLY A 539 -20.26 -25.73 7.23
N LYS A 540 -21.23 -25.35 8.06
CA LYS A 540 -21.43 -23.96 8.49
C LYS A 540 -20.19 -23.24 9.02
N ASN A 541 -19.23 -23.97 9.59
CA ASN A 541 -17.98 -23.43 10.14
C ASN A 541 -16.73 -23.83 9.32
N ALA A 542 -16.91 -24.27 8.08
CA ALA A 542 -15.77 -24.58 7.21
C ALA A 542 -15.03 -23.28 6.84
N PHE A 543 -13.70 -23.31 6.88
CA PHE A 543 -12.88 -22.17 6.47
C PHE A 543 -12.55 -22.25 4.98
N THR A 544 -12.64 -21.13 4.27
CA THR A 544 -12.15 -21.05 2.89
C THR A 544 -10.66 -20.75 2.88
N GLN A 545 -9.85 -21.72 2.48
CA GLN A 545 -8.41 -21.63 2.33
C GLN A 545 -8.01 -21.56 0.86
N ILE A 546 -7.10 -20.64 0.55
CA ILE A 546 -6.46 -20.49 -0.76
C ILE A 546 -4.97 -20.76 -0.56
N THR A 547 -4.44 -21.77 -1.25
CA THR A 547 -3.00 -22.07 -1.27
C THR A 547 -2.37 -21.44 -2.50
N PHE A 548 -1.32 -20.66 -2.30
CA PHE A 548 -0.51 -20.09 -3.37
C PHE A 548 0.74 -20.93 -3.61
N SER A 549 1.24 -20.89 -4.85
CA SER A 549 2.40 -21.65 -5.28
C SER A 549 3.75 -21.19 -4.72
N ARG A 550 3.77 -20.10 -3.94
CA ARG A 550 4.98 -19.44 -3.44
C ARG A 550 4.67 -18.54 -2.23
N PRO A 551 5.70 -18.04 -1.53
CA PRO A 551 5.54 -16.98 -0.56
C PRO A 551 4.93 -15.72 -1.17
N MET A 552 3.84 -15.24 -0.57
CA MET A 552 3.06 -14.10 -1.03
C MET A 552 3.29 -12.89 -0.14
N TRP A 553 3.19 -11.70 -0.74
CA TRP A 553 3.16 -10.44 0.00
C TRP A 553 1.81 -10.33 0.70
N ILE A 554 1.80 -10.56 2.02
CA ILE A 554 0.57 -10.76 2.80
C ILE A 554 -0.31 -9.50 2.76
N TYR A 555 0.28 -8.31 2.83
CA TYR A 555 -0.42 -7.05 2.64
C TYR A 555 -1.31 -7.00 1.40
N THR A 556 -0.85 -7.55 0.28
CA THR A 556 -1.61 -7.53 -0.99
C THR A 556 -2.74 -8.54 -1.01
N LEU A 557 -2.69 -9.54 -0.12
CA LEU A 557 -3.72 -10.56 -0.03
C LEU A 557 -5.04 -9.94 0.41
N ASP A 558 -5.05 -8.85 1.18
CA ASP A 558 -6.28 -8.12 1.63
C ASP A 558 -7.27 -7.82 0.50
N SER A 559 -6.80 -7.82 -0.75
CA SER A 559 -7.61 -7.64 -1.95
C SER A 559 -8.49 -8.84 -2.33
N ILE A 560 -8.24 -10.02 -1.78
CA ILE A 560 -9.04 -11.21 -2.06
C ILE A 560 -10.41 -11.07 -1.39
N GLY A 561 -11.47 -11.26 -2.17
CA GLY A 561 -12.87 -11.21 -1.74
C GLY A 561 -13.46 -12.58 -1.41
N LEU A 562 -14.56 -12.56 -0.67
CA LEU A 562 -15.47 -13.67 -0.48
C LEU A 562 -16.89 -13.12 -0.52
N GLU A 563 -17.76 -13.75 -1.30
CA GLU A 563 -19.17 -13.36 -1.40
C GLU A 563 -20.07 -14.58 -1.19
N GLU A 564 -21.24 -14.35 -0.57
CA GLU A 564 -22.33 -15.32 -0.52
C GLU A 564 -23.54 -14.85 -1.36
N HIS A 565 -24.19 -15.78 -2.07
CA HIS A 565 -25.43 -15.54 -2.80
C HIS A 565 -26.46 -16.64 -2.50
N PRO A 566 -27.72 -16.30 -2.14
CA PRO A 566 -28.73 -17.30 -1.79
C PRO A 566 -29.19 -18.10 -3.01
N GLU A 567 -29.60 -19.35 -2.79
CA GLU A 567 -30.10 -20.25 -3.86
C GLU A 567 -31.47 -19.82 -4.45
N ALA A 568 -32.24 -18.97 -3.77
CA ALA A 568 -33.50 -18.41 -4.30
C ALA A 568 -33.82 -17.03 -3.70
N ASN A 569 -34.83 -16.34 -4.23
CA ASN A 569 -35.33 -15.03 -3.74
C ASN A 569 -35.72 -15.08 -2.25
N VAL A 570 -34.75 -14.90 -1.35
CA VAL A 570 -35.01 -14.74 0.08
C VAL A 570 -35.31 -13.27 0.35
N GLU A 571 -36.56 -12.87 0.12
CA GLU A 571 -37.04 -11.54 0.53
C GLU A 571 -36.78 -11.35 2.04
N GLY A 572 -35.97 -10.34 2.38
CA GLY A 572 -35.85 -9.84 3.76
C GLY A 572 -34.92 -10.60 4.71
N LYS A 573 -34.04 -11.50 4.24
CA LYS A 573 -33.03 -12.17 5.10
C LYS A 573 -31.56 -11.93 4.71
N TRP A 574 -31.25 -10.77 4.11
CA TRP A 574 -29.86 -10.40 3.85
C TRP A 574 -29.18 -10.00 5.17
N ILE A 575 -28.38 -10.91 5.75
CA ILE A 575 -27.42 -10.53 6.79
C ILE A 575 -26.14 -10.11 6.09
N ASP A 576 -25.55 -9.02 6.54
CA ASP A 576 -24.24 -8.56 6.09
C ASP A 576 -23.22 -9.70 6.21
N PHE A 577 -22.60 -10.06 5.09
CA PHE A 577 -21.61 -11.14 5.03
C PHE A 577 -20.23 -10.54 5.29
N TRP A 578 -19.79 -10.62 6.55
CA TRP A 578 -18.45 -10.21 6.92
C TRP A 578 -17.49 -11.40 6.82
N PHE A 579 -16.26 -11.10 6.41
CA PHE A 579 -15.15 -12.04 6.42
C PHE A 579 -13.84 -11.29 6.69
N TYR A 580 -12.79 -11.99 7.08
CA TYR A 580 -11.46 -11.44 7.18
C TYR A 580 -10.43 -12.53 6.90
N ARG A 581 -9.18 -12.12 6.71
CA ARG A 581 -8.13 -13.02 6.27
C ARG A 581 -7.07 -13.19 7.34
N ARG A 582 -6.60 -14.42 7.51
CA ARG A 582 -5.30 -14.71 8.12
C ARG A 582 -4.48 -15.57 7.18
N SER A 583 -3.21 -15.22 7.03
CA SER A 583 -2.31 -15.89 6.11
C SER A 583 -1.10 -16.43 6.86
N GLU A 584 -0.61 -17.57 6.40
CA GLU A 584 0.57 -18.20 6.97
C GLU A 584 1.47 -18.68 5.82
N THR A 585 2.76 -18.35 5.90
CA THR A 585 3.76 -18.86 4.97
C THR A 585 4.43 -20.08 5.60
N LYS A 586 4.30 -21.25 4.97
CA LYS A 586 4.96 -22.50 5.38
C LYS A 586 5.86 -22.99 4.26
N GLY A 587 7.16 -23.04 4.51
CA GLY A 587 8.15 -23.38 3.51
C GLY A 587 8.05 -22.45 2.31
N ASP A 588 7.85 -23.01 1.12
CA ASP A 588 7.75 -22.27 -0.13
C ASP A 588 6.32 -21.96 -0.54
N LYS A 589 5.33 -21.92 0.36
CA LYS A 589 3.93 -21.61 0.03
C LYS A 589 3.28 -20.70 1.06
N THR A 590 2.36 -19.86 0.60
CA THR A 590 1.45 -19.10 1.48
C THR A 590 0.04 -19.69 1.41
N TYR A 591 -0.56 -19.84 2.58
CA TYR A 591 -1.93 -20.28 2.80
C TYR A 591 -2.72 -19.08 3.30
N ALA A 592 -3.74 -18.66 2.58
CA ALA A 592 -4.64 -17.58 3.01
C ALA A 592 -5.97 -18.20 3.43
N GLU A 593 -6.31 -18.07 4.70
CA GLU A 593 -7.57 -18.50 5.29
C GLU A 593 -8.53 -17.31 5.39
N LEU A 594 -9.72 -17.47 4.84
CA LEU A 594 -10.83 -16.53 4.92
C LEU A 594 -11.75 -17.01 6.04
N LYS A 595 -11.69 -16.32 7.18
CA LYS A 595 -12.63 -16.50 8.29
C LYS A 595 -13.87 -15.65 8.02
N HIS A 596 -15.06 -16.16 8.31
CA HIS A 596 -16.32 -15.47 8.05
C HIS A 596 -17.37 -15.91 9.08
N ARG A 597 -18.53 -15.23 9.11
CA ARG A 597 -19.70 -15.75 9.86
C ARG A 597 -20.09 -17.13 9.38
N GLU A 598 -20.93 -17.87 10.12
CA GLU A 598 -21.41 -19.17 9.64
C GLU A 598 -21.91 -19.12 8.18
N TYR A 599 -21.42 -20.05 7.36
CA TYR A 599 -21.96 -20.32 6.04
C TYR A 599 -23.42 -20.73 6.19
N GLY A 600 -24.29 -20.22 5.34
CA GLY A 600 -25.69 -20.65 5.40
C GLY A 600 -26.51 -20.03 6.54
N ALA A 601 -26.14 -18.82 7.00
CA ALA A 601 -26.76 -18.20 8.17
C ALA A 601 -28.30 -18.18 8.12
N ASN A 602 -28.94 -18.40 9.27
CA ASN A 602 -30.39 -18.57 9.41
C ASN A 602 -31.01 -19.78 8.68
N GLY A 603 -30.21 -20.81 8.38
CA GLY A 603 -30.69 -22.04 7.73
C GLY A 603 -31.13 -21.81 6.28
N VAL A 604 -30.48 -20.88 5.59
CA VAL A 604 -30.67 -20.61 4.17
C VAL A 604 -29.41 -21.11 3.46
N ASP A 605 -29.57 -21.85 2.37
CA ASP A 605 -28.43 -22.28 1.58
C ASP A 605 -27.92 -21.13 0.68
N TYR A 606 -26.63 -20.84 0.78
CA TYR A 606 -25.92 -19.85 -0.03
C TYR A 606 -24.82 -20.53 -0.84
N PHE A 607 -24.63 -20.08 -2.07
CA PHE A 607 -23.40 -20.25 -2.82
C PHE A 607 -22.34 -19.30 -2.28
N TYR A 608 -21.08 -19.74 -2.25
CA TYR A 608 -19.95 -18.89 -1.86
C TYR A 608 -18.94 -18.77 -3.00
N PHE A 609 -18.31 -17.60 -3.13
CA PHE A 609 -17.37 -17.33 -4.22
C PHE A 609 -16.14 -16.57 -3.73
N PRO A 610 -14.96 -17.21 -3.69
CA PRO A 610 -13.70 -16.50 -3.46
C PRO A 610 -13.28 -15.73 -4.72
N LYS A 611 -12.87 -14.48 -4.54
CA LYS A 611 -12.41 -13.57 -5.61
C LYS A 611 -10.94 -13.25 -5.38
N ILE A 612 -10.04 -13.63 -6.28
CA ILE A 612 -8.59 -13.49 -6.06
C ILE A 612 -8.01 -12.52 -7.09
N PRO A 613 -8.01 -11.19 -6.89
CA PRO A 613 -7.63 -10.19 -7.89
C PRO A 613 -6.14 -10.26 -8.27
N SER A 614 -5.78 -9.68 -9.41
CA SER A 614 -4.38 -9.66 -9.89
C SER A 614 -3.50 -8.69 -9.11
N ALA A 615 -4.12 -7.89 -8.24
CA ALA A 615 -3.44 -7.06 -7.25
C ALA A 615 -2.64 -7.88 -6.23
N VAL A 616 -2.98 -9.17 -6.06
CA VAL A 616 -2.22 -10.11 -5.23
C VAL A 616 -0.83 -10.35 -5.82
N LYS A 617 0.22 -10.17 -5.00
CA LYS A 617 1.63 -10.26 -5.40
C LYS A 617 2.41 -11.28 -4.57
N SER A 618 3.42 -11.89 -5.18
CA SER A 618 4.45 -12.65 -4.48
C SER A 618 5.34 -11.74 -3.63
N LEU A 619 6.16 -12.31 -2.73
CA LEU A 619 7.18 -11.52 -2.02
C LEU A 619 8.20 -10.86 -2.95
N ASN A 620 8.36 -11.37 -4.16
CA ASN A 620 9.18 -10.75 -5.20
C ASN A 620 8.41 -9.67 -5.99
N GLN A 621 7.28 -9.19 -5.45
CA GLN A 621 6.41 -8.16 -6.03
C GLN A 621 5.84 -8.51 -7.41
N THR A 622 5.87 -9.79 -7.79
CA THR A 622 5.31 -10.26 -9.06
C THR A 622 3.83 -10.58 -8.87
N CYS A 623 2.99 -10.00 -9.71
CA CYS A 623 1.56 -10.24 -9.65
C CYS A 623 1.20 -11.67 -10.03
N LEU A 624 0.04 -12.11 -9.55
CA LEU A 624 -0.63 -13.33 -10.03
C LEU A 624 -0.86 -13.34 -11.56
N TYR A 625 -0.85 -12.20 -12.26
CA TYR A 625 -1.18 -12.12 -13.68
C TYR A 625 0.02 -12.40 -14.63
N PRO A 626 -0.17 -13.19 -15.72
CA PRO A 626 -1.38 -13.95 -16.09
C PRO A 626 -1.67 -15.06 -15.08
N GLY A 627 -2.90 -15.08 -14.56
CA GLY A 627 -3.32 -15.97 -13.48
C GLY A 627 -3.48 -17.41 -13.95
N TYR A 628 -3.06 -18.35 -13.10
CA TYR A 628 -3.39 -19.76 -13.22
C TYR A 628 -4.02 -20.25 -11.92
N GLY A 629 -4.96 -21.18 -12.02
CA GLY A 629 -5.66 -21.77 -10.88
C GLY A 629 -6.08 -23.22 -11.13
N PRO A 630 -6.51 -23.94 -10.07
CA PRO A 630 -6.96 -25.32 -10.18
C PRO A 630 -8.24 -25.42 -11.01
N MET A 631 -8.30 -26.42 -11.88
CA MET A 631 -9.49 -26.77 -12.66
C MET A 631 -10.27 -27.89 -11.98
N MET A 632 -11.58 -27.74 -11.82
CA MET A 632 -12.45 -28.82 -11.35
C MET A 632 -12.88 -29.75 -12.47
N GLU A 633 -12.62 -31.06 -12.32
CA GLU A 633 -13.21 -32.10 -13.17
C GLU A 633 -14.52 -32.65 -12.57
N ASN A 634 -14.61 -32.77 -11.23
CA ASN A 634 -15.79 -33.28 -10.50
C ASN A 634 -16.24 -32.33 -9.37
N ALA A 635 -17.55 -32.26 -9.11
CA ALA A 635 -18.12 -31.47 -8.03
C ALA A 635 -17.71 -32.00 -6.65
N GLY A 636 -17.36 -31.12 -5.71
CA GLY A 636 -16.96 -31.47 -4.34
C GLY A 636 -15.47 -31.77 -4.14
N GLU A 637 -14.65 -31.72 -5.20
CA GLU A 637 -13.19 -31.91 -5.10
C GLU A 637 -12.45 -30.57 -4.96
N SER A 638 -11.29 -30.58 -4.28
CA SER A 638 -10.33 -29.46 -4.26
C SER A 638 -9.08 -29.84 -5.06
N PRO A 639 -9.12 -29.75 -6.40
CA PRO A 639 -8.00 -30.18 -7.24
C PRO A 639 -6.78 -29.27 -7.07
N GLU A 640 -5.61 -29.80 -7.40
CA GLU A 640 -4.33 -29.09 -7.30
C GLU A 640 -3.81 -28.73 -8.69
N CYS A 641 -3.52 -27.44 -8.88
CA CYS A 641 -2.75 -26.96 -10.02
C CYS A 641 -1.26 -27.06 -9.70
N LEU A 642 -0.44 -27.67 -10.56
CA LEU A 642 1.00 -27.86 -10.35
C LEU A 642 1.80 -27.53 -11.61
N ILE A 643 2.21 -26.27 -11.74
CA ILE A 643 3.09 -25.83 -12.85
C ILE A 643 4.54 -26.19 -12.50
N THR A 644 5.17 -27.03 -13.32
CA THR A 644 6.54 -27.55 -13.09
C THR A 644 7.62 -26.88 -13.94
N GLU A 645 7.26 -26.17 -15.01
CA GLU A 645 8.22 -25.59 -15.95
C GLU A 645 7.91 -24.12 -16.26
N TYR A 646 8.94 -23.27 -16.24
CA TYR A 646 8.86 -21.83 -16.51
C TYR A 646 9.90 -21.42 -17.54
N ASN A 647 9.58 -20.41 -18.35
CA ASN A 647 10.56 -19.76 -19.23
C ASN A 647 11.40 -18.73 -18.46
N ASP A 648 12.39 -18.15 -19.13
CA ASP A 648 13.29 -17.16 -18.55
C ASP A 648 12.57 -15.86 -18.11
N ASP A 649 11.40 -15.58 -18.69
CA ASP A 649 10.55 -14.44 -18.33
C ASP A 649 9.59 -14.74 -17.16
N GLY A 650 9.65 -15.95 -16.60
CA GLY A 650 8.84 -16.35 -15.44
C GLY A 650 7.41 -16.77 -15.76
N ALA A 651 7.09 -17.01 -17.03
CA ALA A 651 5.81 -17.54 -17.50
C ALA A 651 5.85 -19.09 -17.58
N PRO A 652 4.74 -19.79 -17.30
CA PRO A 652 4.66 -21.25 -17.42
C PRO A 652 4.95 -21.74 -18.85
N LEU A 653 5.82 -22.73 -19.01
CA LEU A 653 6.10 -23.40 -20.29
C LEU A 653 5.10 -24.51 -20.61
N VAL A 654 4.77 -25.31 -19.59
CA VAL A 654 3.81 -26.41 -19.68
C VAL A 654 2.73 -26.17 -18.64
N ILE A 655 1.49 -26.04 -19.10
CA ILE A 655 0.30 -25.89 -18.25
C ILE A 655 -0.37 -27.27 -18.20
N PRO A 656 -0.36 -27.97 -17.05
CA PRO A 656 -1.04 -29.26 -16.91
C PRO A 656 -2.55 -29.10 -17.09
N ASP A 657 -3.24 -30.19 -17.45
CA ASP A 657 -4.70 -30.21 -17.58
C ASP A 657 -5.44 -29.85 -16.27
N THR A 658 -4.78 -30.00 -15.11
CA THR A 658 -5.33 -29.60 -13.80
C THR A 658 -5.23 -28.10 -13.51
N CYS A 659 -4.62 -27.33 -14.41
CA CYS A 659 -4.45 -25.88 -14.29
C CYS A 659 -5.16 -25.18 -15.45
N VAL A 660 -5.92 -24.13 -15.16
CA VAL A 660 -6.48 -23.27 -16.21
C VAL A 660 -5.93 -21.86 -16.12
N LYS A 661 -5.65 -21.29 -17.30
CA LYS A 661 -5.28 -19.89 -17.50
C LYS A 661 -6.50 -18.99 -17.35
N VAL A 662 -6.33 -17.90 -16.63
CA VAL A 662 -7.24 -16.76 -16.62
C VAL A 662 -7.07 -15.95 -17.91
N ILE A 663 -8.13 -15.83 -18.71
CA ILE A 663 -8.10 -15.11 -20.00
C ILE A 663 -8.76 -13.73 -19.84
N ALA A 664 -8.08 -12.67 -20.28
CA ALA A 664 -8.66 -11.33 -20.42
C ALA A 664 -9.39 -11.19 -21.77
N ASP A 665 -10.57 -10.57 -21.79
CA ASP A 665 -11.29 -10.33 -23.04
C ASP A 665 -10.98 -8.94 -23.64
N SER A 666 -10.24 -8.96 -24.74
CA SER A 666 -10.13 -7.91 -25.75
C SER A 666 -9.53 -6.54 -25.37
N ALA A 667 -9.01 -5.88 -26.41
CA ALA A 667 -8.03 -4.80 -26.37
C ALA A 667 -8.50 -3.42 -25.85
N ASN A 668 -9.57 -3.36 -25.05
CA ASN A 668 -10.13 -2.12 -24.52
C ASN A 668 -10.45 -2.15 -23.02
N ASP A 669 -10.22 -3.25 -22.31
CA ASP A 669 -10.42 -3.30 -20.86
C ASP A 669 -9.08 -3.22 -20.13
N SER A 670 -8.74 -2.04 -19.64
CA SER A 670 -7.59 -1.82 -18.76
C SER A 670 -7.86 -2.28 -17.31
N ALA A 671 -8.98 -2.98 -17.07
CA ALA A 671 -9.30 -3.57 -15.78
C ALA A 671 -8.53 -4.89 -15.61
N LYS A 672 -7.50 -4.81 -14.77
CA LYS A 672 -6.77 -5.91 -14.15
C LYS A 672 -7.77 -6.80 -13.40
N ASP A 673 -8.28 -7.89 -13.99
CA ASP A 673 -9.19 -8.78 -13.25
C ASP A 673 -8.96 -10.28 -13.54
N THR A 674 -9.17 -11.09 -12.50
CA THR A 674 -8.69 -12.46 -12.35
C THR A 674 -9.77 -13.51 -12.48
N GLY A 675 -9.31 -14.76 -12.57
CA GLY A 675 -10.11 -15.94 -12.79
C GLY A 675 -11.19 -16.09 -11.74
N CYS A 676 -12.42 -16.06 -12.20
CA CYS A 676 -13.43 -16.93 -11.67
C CYS A 676 -12.92 -18.37 -11.82
N VAL A 677 -12.66 -19.04 -10.70
CA VAL A 677 -12.11 -20.39 -10.76
C VAL A 677 -13.21 -21.34 -11.22
N GLN A 678 -12.90 -22.11 -12.26
CA GLN A 678 -13.86 -22.61 -13.24
C GLN A 678 -14.66 -23.83 -12.77
N THR A 679 -15.93 -23.88 -13.20
CA THR A 679 -16.82 -25.04 -13.06
C THR A 679 -16.58 -26.03 -14.20
N ASN A 680 -17.05 -27.28 -14.05
CA ASN A 680 -16.90 -28.36 -15.03
C ASN A 680 -18.01 -28.40 -16.11
N ASP A 681 -18.84 -27.36 -16.22
CA ASP A 681 -19.98 -27.38 -17.16
C ASP A 681 -19.52 -27.15 -18.61
N LYS A 682 -19.49 -28.25 -19.38
CA LYS A 682 -19.12 -28.26 -20.81
C LYS A 682 -20.13 -27.57 -21.73
N ALA A 683 -21.33 -27.21 -21.23
CA ALA A 683 -22.36 -26.51 -22.00
C ALA A 683 -22.23 -24.97 -21.92
N VAL A 684 -21.28 -24.48 -21.13
CA VAL A 684 -21.19 -23.10 -20.69
C VAL A 684 -19.93 -22.42 -21.22
N ASN A 685 -20.07 -21.21 -21.79
CA ASN A 685 -18.92 -20.39 -22.14
C ASN A 685 -18.33 -19.77 -20.85
N ILE A 686 -17.50 -20.58 -20.19
CA ILE A 686 -16.81 -20.36 -18.91
C ILE A 686 -15.76 -19.21 -18.91
N PHE A 687 -15.61 -18.50 -20.02
CA PHE A 687 -14.72 -17.34 -20.14
C PHE A 687 -15.51 -16.06 -19.92
N GLN A 688 -15.55 -15.59 -18.67
CA GLN A 688 -16.14 -14.31 -18.31
C GLN A 688 -15.02 -13.27 -18.20
N PRO A 689 -15.19 -12.06 -18.73
CA PRO A 689 -14.08 -11.15 -18.99
C PRO A 689 -13.64 -10.37 -17.74
N ASP A 690 -14.42 -10.44 -16.65
CA ASP A 690 -14.09 -9.87 -15.35
C ASP A 690 -14.83 -10.62 -14.23
N VAL A 691 -14.43 -10.40 -12.97
CA VAL A 691 -14.98 -11.11 -11.81
C VAL A 691 -16.46 -10.78 -11.62
N ALA A 692 -16.89 -9.55 -11.92
CA ALA A 692 -18.28 -9.14 -11.78
C ALA A 692 -19.20 -9.88 -12.75
N LYS A 693 -18.82 -10.01 -14.02
CA LYS A 693 -19.56 -10.78 -15.01
C LYS A 693 -19.50 -12.27 -14.74
N CYS A 694 -18.41 -12.79 -14.19
CA CYS A 694 -18.43 -14.18 -13.76
C CYS A 694 -19.40 -14.43 -12.63
N VAL A 695 -19.43 -13.54 -11.64
CA VAL A 695 -20.38 -13.62 -10.54
C VAL A 695 -21.82 -13.45 -11.05
N GLU A 696 -22.09 -12.52 -11.97
CA GLU A 696 -23.40 -12.39 -12.64
C GLU A 696 -23.79 -13.64 -13.42
N PHE A 697 -22.82 -14.25 -14.09
CA PHE A 697 -23.05 -15.46 -14.85
C PHE A 697 -23.29 -16.69 -13.95
N GLN A 698 -22.50 -16.88 -12.90
CA GLN A 698 -22.74 -17.91 -11.88
C GLN A 698 -24.10 -17.69 -11.20
N LYS A 699 -24.46 -16.44 -10.88
CA LYS A 699 -25.81 -16.08 -10.41
C LYS A 699 -26.92 -16.48 -11.39
N SER A 700 -26.65 -16.48 -12.69
CA SER A 700 -27.62 -16.86 -13.71
C SER A 700 -27.77 -18.38 -13.88
N ILE A 701 -26.77 -19.16 -13.47
CA ILE A 701 -26.85 -20.63 -13.44
C ILE A 701 -27.52 -21.11 -12.15
N SER A 702 -27.35 -20.37 -11.05
CA SER A 702 -27.96 -20.69 -9.76
C SER A 702 -29.44 -20.30 -9.63
N GLN A 703 -30.01 -19.62 -10.63
CA GLN A 703 -31.45 -19.30 -10.76
C GLN A 703 -32.12 -20.28 -11.72
#